data_AF-A0AAI9WXF1-F1
#
_entry.id   AF-A0AAI9WXF1-F1
#
_cell.length_a   1.000
_cell.length_b   1.000
_cell.length_c   1.000
_cell.angle_alpha   90.00
_cell.angle_beta   90.00
_cell.angle_gamma   90.00
#
_symmetry.space_group_name_H-M   'P 1'
#
loop_
_entity.id
_entity.type
_entity.pdbx_description
1 polymer ?
#
loop_
_entity_poly.entity_id
_entity_poly.type
_entity_poly.pdbx_seq_one_letter_code
_entity_poly.pdbx_strand_id
1 'polypeptide(L)'
;MSEHHVKHNGNTKTSTDSDNVISHSQPNAQTISNLSVGLKSVSIADQQQNELNLKLLQQQLQNETTHSSRDNLQQQQQQQQQQQQQQQQQQQQQQQQQQQQQQQQQQHQHQHQQQSRITQFFQNQPTEGYTLFSHRSAPNGFKVAIILSELNLPFNTIFLDFNDGEQRAPEFVTINPNARVPALIDHYNENTSIWESGAIILYLVNKFIKENNGECTLWSDNIIEQSQINSWLFFQTSGHAPMIGQALHFRYFHSVPVPSAVERYTDEVRRVYGVVEMALAERREALIMDLDVENAAAYSAGTTPLSQSRYFDYPVWLVGDRATVADLSFVPWNNVVDRIGINLKVEFPEVYKWTKYMMRRPAVIRALRASIKFFSRSRERRVKKKRQEQTRVKKSRQEQTRVKKSRQEQTRADKSKEEKTRADKSRPEMSSEFILGPDARRQTQKSLRALKQHLKETTNVHSLIYLTINVKTKLAKSKDYKPRVVPLTYKLDKVPNKSISLITKDPSNVYRDVLLAKDSPTEYSFNEIISLKRLKSMSKHHKLLIKLYKENDILVVDNRIQKFLPEILGPMFYQKKKKVPYMIQMAKPEPSLRRQQQQQQQQQQQQQLRISKQNKLKDDRCDAKYVYAQLKSIVGNTSYLPTVNPGDVISLKIGYADWETDKLLTNINDVISYLVDEKYRPVGGILVLDNLGSIHVKSEDSISLTVVAAAEEEQEETKIDEDNSDFDF
;
A
#
# COMPACT_ATOMS: atom_id res chain seq x y z
N MET A 1 -11.44 -62.80 -15.80
CA MET A 1 -12.24 -63.79 -15.06
C MET A 1 -13.64 -63.24 -14.91
N SER A 2 -14.66 -64.06 -15.19
CA SER A 2 -16.08 -63.92 -14.80
C SER A 2 -16.80 -62.59 -15.14
N GLU A 3 -17.80 -62.52 -16.05
CA GLU A 3 -19.14 -63.18 -16.09
C GLU A 3 -20.19 -62.48 -15.16
N HIS A 4 -21.50 -62.40 -15.46
CA HIS A 4 -22.26 -62.95 -16.60
C HIS A 4 -23.57 -62.20 -16.98
N HIS A 5 -24.56 -62.93 -17.49
CA HIS A 5 -25.79 -62.55 -18.22
C HIS A 5 -26.95 -63.49 -17.81
N VAL A 6 -28.25 -63.19 -17.98
CA VAL A 6 -29.04 -62.00 -18.38
C VAL A 6 -30.55 -62.34 -18.12
N LYS A 7 -31.51 -61.42 -18.36
CA LYS A 7 -32.99 -61.60 -18.33
C LYS A 7 -33.62 -61.75 -16.91
N HIS A 8 -34.94 -61.60 -16.66
CA HIS A 8 -36.13 -61.14 -17.44
C HIS A 8 -37.26 -60.67 -16.48
N ASN A 9 -38.15 -59.77 -16.95
CA ASN A 9 -39.58 -59.57 -16.57
C ASN A 9 -39.96 -59.17 -15.12
N GLY A 10 -41.05 -58.44 -14.85
CA GLY A 10 -41.93 -57.65 -15.75
C GLY A 10 -43.35 -57.37 -15.22
N ASN A 11 -43.95 -56.23 -15.65
CA ASN A 11 -45.38 -55.84 -15.56
C ASN A 11 -45.97 -55.48 -14.15
N THR A 12 -47.05 -54.67 -14.02
CA THR A 12 -48.08 -54.15 -14.98
C THR A 12 -48.63 -52.75 -14.63
N LYS A 13 -48.94 -51.92 -15.67
CA LYS A 13 -50.11 -50.99 -15.83
C LYS A 13 -50.29 -49.82 -14.81
N THR A 14 -50.86 -48.62 -15.11
CA THR A 14 -51.53 -47.94 -16.26
C THR A 14 -51.57 -46.40 -15.96
N SER A 15 -51.99 -45.41 -16.77
CA SER A 15 -52.64 -45.32 -18.12
C SER A 15 -52.55 -43.90 -18.71
N THR A 16 -52.26 -43.78 -20.01
CA THR A 16 -53.03 -43.12 -21.11
C THR A 16 -54.21 -42.16 -20.76
N ASP A 17 -54.53 -41.07 -21.49
CA ASP A 17 -53.95 -40.54 -22.74
C ASP A 17 -54.23 -39.02 -23.00
N SER A 18 -54.07 -38.57 -24.26
CA SER A 18 -53.82 -37.22 -24.79
C SER A 18 -55.01 -36.26 -25.08
N ASP A 19 -54.64 -35.09 -25.65
CA ASP A 19 -55.33 -34.32 -26.73
C ASP A 19 -56.41 -33.23 -26.48
N ASN A 20 -55.98 -31.98 -26.76
CA ASN A 20 -56.51 -31.03 -27.77
C ASN A 20 -57.97 -30.45 -27.76
N VAL A 21 -58.01 -29.10 -27.78
CA VAL A 21 -58.69 -28.22 -28.79
C VAL A 21 -60.17 -27.75 -28.64
N ILE A 22 -60.31 -26.40 -28.56
CA ILE A 22 -61.39 -25.48 -29.03
C ILE A 22 -62.84 -25.61 -28.49
N SER A 23 -63.36 -24.54 -27.85
CA SER A 23 -64.53 -23.72 -28.33
C SER A 23 -64.96 -22.61 -27.34
N HIS A 24 -65.82 -21.68 -27.78
CA HIS A 24 -66.36 -20.54 -27.00
C HIS A 24 -67.77 -20.82 -26.42
N SER A 25 -68.13 -20.23 -25.26
CA SER A 25 -69.41 -19.50 -25.03
C SER A 25 -69.58 -18.97 -23.58
N GLN A 26 -70.52 -18.02 -23.39
CA GLN A 26 -71.11 -17.57 -22.10
C GLN A 26 -72.59 -18.12 -22.04
N PRO A 27 -73.55 -17.72 -21.16
CA PRO A 27 -73.54 -16.85 -19.95
C PRO A 27 -74.46 -17.29 -18.73
N ASN A 28 -74.56 -16.44 -17.69
CA ASN A 28 -75.72 -16.11 -16.81
C ASN A 28 -76.33 -17.01 -15.68
N ALA A 29 -76.23 -16.49 -14.42
CA ALA A 29 -77.32 -16.02 -13.50
C ALA A 29 -78.02 -16.90 -12.39
N GLN A 30 -78.41 -16.19 -11.29
CA GLN A 30 -79.44 -16.47 -10.22
C GLN A 30 -79.16 -17.56 -9.13
N THR A 31 -79.66 -17.56 -7.86
CA THR A 31 -80.53 -16.68 -6.97
C THR A 31 -80.07 -16.77 -5.47
N ILE A 32 -80.58 -16.10 -4.41
CA ILE A 32 -81.83 -16.34 -3.60
C ILE A 32 -82.04 -15.27 -2.45
N SER A 33 -83.25 -14.65 -2.36
CA SER A 33 -84.13 -14.20 -1.20
C SER A 33 -83.60 -13.53 0.13
N ASN A 34 -84.37 -12.95 1.10
CA ASN A 34 -85.81 -12.57 1.29
C ASN A 34 -86.10 -11.57 2.48
N LEU A 35 -87.17 -10.74 2.39
CA LEU A 35 -88.20 -10.21 3.37
C LEU A 35 -87.89 -9.82 4.87
N SER A 36 -88.69 -9.00 5.62
CA SER A 36 -90.04 -8.37 5.53
C SER A 36 -90.12 -7.06 6.41
N VAL A 37 -90.90 -5.96 6.17
CA VAL A 37 -92.37 -5.63 6.24
C VAL A 37 -92.95 -5.22 7.64
N GLY A 38 -93.66 -4.07 7.75
CA GLY A 38 -94.50 -3.64 8.92
C GLY A 38 -95.05 -2.17 8.90
N LEU A 39 -96.30 -1.90 9.34
CA LEU A 39 -96.98 -0.57 9.32
C LEU A 39 -98.09 -0.43 10.41
N LYS A 40 -98.31 0.79 10.98
CA LYS A 40 -99.61 1.54 11.12
C LYS A 40 -99.76 2.45 12.38
N SER A 41 -100.66 3.44 12.22
CA SER A 41 -101.40 4.24 13.23
C SER A 41 -100.67 5.36 14.00
N VAL A 42 -101.40 6.46 14.21
CA VAL A 42 -101.02 7.67 14.96
C VAL A 42 -102.25 8.15 15.74
N SER A 43 -102.07 8.58 16.99
CA SER A 43 -103.10 9.27 17.78
C SER A 43 -102.78 10.77 17.89
N ILE A 44 -103.81 11.62 17.85
CA ILE A 44 -103.65 13.08 17.78
C ILE A 44 -103.20 13.67 19.12
N ALA A 45 -103.36 12.95 20.23
CA ALA A 45 -102.89 13.37 21.56
C ALA A 45 -101.34 13.46 21.65
N ASP A 46 -100.61 12.63 20.92
CA ASP A 46 -99.15 12.56 21.00
C ASP A 46 -98.45 13.76 20.32
N GLN A 47 -99.16 14.54 19.49
CA GLN A 47 -98.54 15.59 18.68
C GLN A 47 -98.01 16.77 19.53
N GLN A 48 -98.74 17.17 20.58
CA GLN A 48 -98.35 18.32 21.42
C GLN A 48 -97.20 17.98 22.38
N GLN A 49 -97.13 16.75 22.88
CA GLN A 49 -95.98 16.28 23.68
C GLN A 49 -94.71 16.20 22.82
N ASN A 50 -94.86 15.78 21.55
CA ASN A 50 -93.74 15.70 20.60
C ASN A 50 -93.21 17.07 20.19
N GLU A 51 -94.04 18.10 19.97
CA GLU A 51 -93.53 19.44 19.61
C GLU A 51 -92.62 20.06 20.70
N LEU A 52 -92.89 19.78 21.98
CA LEU A 52 -92.07 20.28 23.08
C LEU A 52 -90.70 19.56 23.12
N ASN A 53 -90.70 18.24 22.95
CA ASN A 53 -89.48 17.44 22.82
C ASN A 53 -88.68 17.82 21.56
N LEU A 54 -89.37 18.12 20.45
CA LEU A 54 -88.73 18.48 19.18
C LEU A 54 -87.96 19.81 19.29
N LYS A 55 -88.47 20.78 20.06
CA LYS A 55 -87.77 22.05 20.33
C LYS A 55 -86.54 21.85 21.22
N LEU A 56 -86.62 20.98 22.23
CA LEU A 56 -85.46 20.64 23.06
C LEU A 56 -84.38 19.90 22.26
N LEU A 57 -84.80 18.94 21.42
CA LEU A 57 -83.92 18.18 20.52
C LEU A 57 -83.28 19.07 19.44
N GLN A 58 -84.02 20.03 18.87
CA GLN A 58 -83.45 21.02 17.94
C GLN A 58 -82.36 21.88 18.60
N GLN A 59 -82.50 22.23 19.87
CA GLN A 59 -81.51 23.01 20.60
C GLN A 59 -80.25 22.19 20.96
N GLN A 60 -80.34 20.85 21.03
CA GLN A 60 -79.18 19.97 21.11
C GLN A 60 -78.53 19.76 19.73
N LEU A 61 -79.32 19.44 18.69
CA LEU A 61 -78.83 19.21 17.32
C LEU A 61 -78.10 20.43 16.72
N GLN A 62 -78.50 21.66 17.06
CA GLN A 62 -77.80 22.87 16.61
C GLN A 62 -76.40 23.05 17.24
N ASN A 63 -76.14 22.43 18.40
CA ASN A 63 -74.82 22.48 19.04
C ASN A 63 -73.88 21.35 18.58
N GLU A 64 -74.40 20.16 18.23
CA GLU A 64 -73.56 19.04 17.76
C GLU A 64 -73.17 19.15 16.27
N THR A 65 -74.00 19.78 15.43
CA THR A 65 -73.78 19.86 13.97
C THR A 65 -72.68 20.85 13.54
N THR A 66 -72.24 21.76 14.41
CA THR A 66 -71.28 22.84 14.08
C THR A 66 -69.80 22.50 14.33
N HIS A 67 -69.47 21.29 14.79
CA HIS A 67 -68.08 20.79 14.84
C HIS A 67 -67.87 19.58 13.91
N SER A 68 -68.67 18.52 14.03
CA SER A 68 -68.50 17.28 13.25
C SER A 68 -68.41 17.50 11.73
N SER A 69 -69.17 18.45 11.19
CA SER A 69 -69.24 18.72 9.74
C SER A 69 -68.01 19.44 9.16
N ARG A 70 -67.16 20.07 9.98
CA ARG A 70 -65.92 20.72 9.50
C ARG A 70 -64.75 19.73 9.46
N ASP A 71 -64.55 18.99 10.53
CA ASP A 71 -63.41 18.06 10.66
C ASP A 71 -63.49 16.93 9.62
N ASN A 72 -64.69 16.39 9.37
CA ASN A 72 -64.92 15.40 8.32
C ASN A 72 -64.56 15.93 6.92
N LEU A 73 -64.94 17.17 6.59
CA LEU A 73 -64.63 17.77 5.29
C LEU A 73 -63.12 17.99 5.12
N GLN A 74 -62.44 18.37 6.20
CA GLN A 74 -61.00 18.64 6.21
C GLN A 74 -60.17 17.35 6.15
N GLN A 75 -60.58 16.28 6.84
CA GLN A 75 -59.99 14.95 6.69
C GLN A 75 -60.19 14.39 5.28
N GLN A 76 -61.38 14.54 4.69
CA GLN A 76 -61.66 14.05 3.34
C GLN A 76 -60.80 14.76 2.27
N GLN A 77 -60.56 16.07 2.42
CA GLN A 77 -59.61 16.79 1.56
C GLN A 77 -58.15 16.34 1.77
N GLN A 78 -57.71 16.07 3.01
CA GLN A 78 -56.37 15.53 3.27
C GLN A 78 -56.17 14.13 2.65
N GLN A 79 -57.17 13.24 2.74
CA GLN A 79 -57.10 11.92 2.09
C GLN A 79 -57.00 12.03 0.56
N GLN A 80 -57.75 12.93 -0.07
CA GLN A 80 -57.62 13.15 -1.52
C GLN A 80 -56.24 13.71 -1.91
N GLN A 81 -55.66 14.63 -1.13
CA GLN A 81 -54.30 15.13 -1.38
C GLN A 81 -53.24 14.03 -1.20
N GLN A 82 -53.36 13.16 -0.19
CA GLN A 82 -52.45 12.03 0.00
C GLN A 82 -52.55 11.02 -1.16
N GLN A 83 -53.76 10.70 -1.63
CA GLN A 83 -53.95 9.82 -2.79
C GLN A 83 -53.34 10.41 -4.08
N GLN A 84 -53.51 11.72 -4.32
CA GLN A 84 -52.85 12.39 -5.47
C GLN A 84 -51.32 12.38 -5.36
N GLN A 85 -50.76 12.59 -4.17
CA GLN A 85 -49.30 12.50 -3.97
C GLN A 85 -48.77 11.07 -4.18
N GLN A 86 -49.48 10.04 -3.71
CA GLN A 86 -49.10 8.64 -3.96
C GLN A 86 -49.16 8.29 -5.45
N GLN A 87 -50.19 8.74 -6.19
CA GLN A 87 -50.26 8.52 -7.64
C GLN A 87 -49.13 9.24 -8.39
N GLN A 88 -48.76 10.46 -8.00
CA GLN A 88 -47.63 11.16 -8.60
C GLN A 88 -46.28 10.46 -8.30
N GLN A 89 -46.08 9.95 -7.08
CA GLN A 89 -44.88 9.17 -6.75
C GLN A 89 -44.80 7.85 -7.55
N GLN A 90 -45.91 7.13 -7.71
CA GLN A 90 -45.95 5.92 -8.54
C GLN A 90 -45.65 6.21 -10.02
N GLN A 91 -46.19 7.30 -10.58
CA GLN A 91 -45.86 7.71 -11.96
C GLN A 91 -44.39 8.09 -12.11
N GLN A 92 -43.80 8.80 -11.15
CA GLN A 92 -42.36 9.11 -11.18
C GLN A 92 -41.48 7.85 -11.08
N GLN A 93 -41.84 6.87 -10.25
CA GLN A 93 -41.12 5.60 -10.16
C GLN A 93 -41.22 4.80 -11.47
N GLN A 94 -42.40 4.73 -12.11
CA GLN A 94 -42.55 4.08 -13.41
C GLN A 94 -41.73 4.77 -14.51
N GLN A 95 -41.69 6.10 -14.55
CA GLN A 95 -40.85 6.83 -15.50
C GLN A 95 -39.35 6.59 -15.27
N GLN A 96 -38.90 6.53 -14.02
CA GLN A 96 -37.50 6.19 -13.70
C GLN A 96 -37.15 4.76 -14.12
N GLN A 97 -38.03 3.78 -13.89
CA GLN A 97 -37.81 2.39 -14.35
C GLN A 97 -37.75 2.29 -15.88
N GLN A 98 -38.63 2.98 -16.61
CA GLN A 98 -38.58 3.01 -18.08
C GLN A 98 -37.29 3.67 -18.60
N GLN A 99 -36.83 4.76 -17.99
CA GLN A 99 -35.55 5.39 -18.37
C GLN A 99 -34.35 4.45 -18.09
N GLN A 100 -34.33 3.73 -16.98
CA GLN A 100 -33.28 2.74 -16.69
C GLN A 100 -33.28 1.59 -17.71
N GLN A 101 -34.45 1.05 -18.07
CA GLN A 101 -34.55 0.00 -19.10
C GLN A 101 -34.08 0.48 -20.47
N GLN A 102 -34.44 1.70 -20.89
CA GLN A 102 -33.95 2.28 -22.15
C GLN A 102 -32.43 2.50 -22.15
N GLN A 103 -31.85 2.96 -21.04
CA GLN A 103 -30.39 3.10 -20.92
C GLN A 103 -29.67 1.73 -20.98
N GLN A 104 -30.20 0.69 -20.34
CA GLN A 104 -29.64 -0.66 -20.40
C GLN A 104 -29.69 -1.25 -21.82
N GLN A 105 -30.81 -1.08 -22.54
CA GLN A 105 -30.93 -1.54 -23.93
C GLN A 105 -29.96 -0.81 -24.87
N GLN A 106 -29.79 0.51 -24.72
CA GLN A 106 -28.81 1.28 -25.51
C GLN A 106 -27.36 0.87 -25.21
N GLN A 107 -27.02 0.59 -23.95
CA GLN A 107 -25.68 0.09 -23.59
C GLN A 107 -25.39 -1.28 -24.22
N HIS A 108 -26.34 -2.22 -24.23
CA HIS A 108 -26.16 -3.52 -24.87
C HIS A 108 -26.02 -3.42 -26.40
N GLN A 109 -26.78 -2.54 -27.06
CA GLN A 109 -26.66 -2.37 -28.52
C GLN A 109 -25.29 -1.79 -28.93
N HIS A 110 -24.70 -0.88 -28.15
CA HIS A 110 -23.39 -0.31 -28.46
C HIS A 110 -22.20 -1.28 -28.28
N GLN A 111 -22.34 -2.35 -27.50
CA GLN A 111 -21.26 -3.34 -27.33
C GLN A 111 -21.08 -4.29 -28.53
N HIS A 112 -22.11 -4.49 -29.36
CA HIS A 112 -22.11 -5.53 -30.40
C HIS A 112 -21.59 -5.13 -31.79
N GLN A 113 -21.23 -3.86 -32.03
CA GLN A 113 -20.98 -3.33 -33.38
C GLN A 113 -19.51 -3.06 -33.77
N GLN A 114 -18.52 -3.55 -32.99
CA GLN A 114 -17.11 -3.52 -33.42
C GLN A 114 -16.47 -4.91 -33.30
N GLN A 115 -16.21 -5.55 -34.45
CA GLN A 115 -15.41 -6.78 -34.49
C GLN A 115 -13.98 -6.50 -34.03
N SER A 116 -13.47 -7.34 -33.13
CA SER A 116 -12.09 -7.23 -32.67
C SER A 116 -11.09 -7.50 -33.80
N ARG A 117 -9.99 -6.75 -33.84
CA ARG A 117 -8.86 -7.03 -34.74
C ARG A 117 -8.24 -8.42 -34.53
N ILE A 118 -8.51 -9.04 -33.37
CA ILE A 118 -8.07 -10.41 -33.06
C ILE A 118 -8.92 -11.42 -33.83
N THR A 119 -10.25 -11.29 -33.79
CA THR A 119 -11.21 -12.02 -34.64
C THR A 119 -10.83 -11.91 -36.12
N GLN A 120 -10.56 -10.69 -36.59
CA GLN A 120 -10.15 -10.44 -37.98
C GLN A 120 -8.85 -11.15 -38.38
N PHE A 121 -7.88 -11.25 -37.46
CA PHE A 121 -6.66 -12.03 -37.69
C PHE A 121 -6.98 -13.53 -37.79
N PHE A 122 -7.75 -14.10 -36.87
CA PHE A 122 -8.06 -15.54 -36.89
C PHE A 122 -8.86 -15.97 -38.13
N GLN A 123 -9.67 -15.07 -38.68
CA GLN A 123 -10.36 -15.24 -39.98
C GLN A 123 -9.42 -15.15 -41.20
N ASN A 124 -8.26 -14.48 -41.08
CA ASN A 124 -7.36 -14.15 -42.20
C ASN A 124 -5.90 -14.43 -41.82
N GLN A 125 -5.61 -15.65 -41.37
CA GLN A 125 -4.28 -16.04 -40.92
C GLN A 125 -3.31 -16.22 -42.11
N PRO A 126 -2.01 -15.90 -41.96
CA PRO A 126 -0.98 -16.26 -42.94
C PRO A 126 -0.94 -17.77 -43.22
N THR A 127 -0.52 -18.15 -44.43
CA THR A 127 -0.29 -19.54 -44.83
C THR A 127 1.14 -20.02 -44.57
N GLU A 128 2.05 -19.12 -44.19
CA GLU A 128 3.47 -19.41 -43.97
C GLU A 128 4.06 -18.53 -42.85
N GLY A 129 5.22 -18.94 -42.33
CA GLY A 129 5.92 -18.28 -41.25
C GLY A 129 5.30 -18.53 -39.88
N TYR A 130 5.58 -17.63 -38.94
CA TYR A 130 5.08 -17.71 -37.57
C TYR A 130 4.40 -16.41 -37.11
N THR A 131 3.36 -16.51 -36.30
CA THR A 131 2.79 -15.36 -35.58
C THR A 131 2.98 -15.50 -34.07
N LEU A 132 3.75 -14.57 -33.50
CA LEU A 132 4.01 -14.47 -32.07
C LEU A 132 3.04 -13.47 -31.41
N PHE A 133 2.11 -13.97 -30.62
CA PHE A 133 1.31 -13.15 -29.71
C PHE A 133 2.12 -12.78 -28.46
N SER A 134 2.19 -11.48 -28.19
CA SER A 134 3.13 -10.89 -27.23
C SER A 134 2.55 -9.65 -26.56
N HIS A 135 3.28 -9.07 -25.60
CA HIS A 135 2.98 -7.75 -25.03
C HIS A 135 4.26 -6.93 -24.93
N ARG A 136 4.17 -5.61 -25.12
CA ARG A 136 5.34 -4.72 -25.32
C ARG A 136 6.29 -4.61 -24.12
N SER A 137 5.90 -5.18 -22.98
CA SER A 137 6.75 -5.29 -21.78
C SER A 137 6.86 -6.71 -21.21
N ALA A 138 6.47 -7.76 -21.94
CA ALA A 138 6.54 -9.15 -21.47
C ALA A 138 7.92 -9.78 -21.79
N PRO A 139 8.76 -10.11 -20.80
CA PRO A 139 10.10 -10.65 -21.07
C PRO A 139 10.05 -12.00 -21.77
N ASN A 140 9.13 -12.89 -21.39
CA ASN A 140 8.91 -14.18 -22.06
C ASN A 140 8.48 -14.03 -23.53
N GLY A 141 7.80 -12.94 -23.91
CA GLY A 141 7.50 -12.64 -25.32
C GLY A 141 8.75 -12.29 -26.12
N PHE A 142 9.63 -11.46 -25.55
CA PHE A 142 10.94 -11.17 -26.17
C PHE A 142 11.90 -12.37 -26.15
N LYS A 143 11.73 -13.32 -25.22
CA LYS A 143 12.46 -14.59 -25.17
C LYS A 143 12.24 -15.41 -26.44
N VAL A 144 10.98 -15.63 -26.81
CA VAL A 144 10.61 -16.33 -28.06
C VAL A 144 11.10 -15.56 -29.29
N ALA A 145 10.91 -14.23 -29.31
CA ALA A 145 11.39 -13.39 -30.42
C ALA A 145 12.92 -13.44 -30.61
N ILE A 146 13.71 -13.64 -29.55
CA ILE A 146 15.16 -13.85 -29.63
C ILE A 146 15.46 -15.20 -30.31
N ILE A 147 14.84 -16.30 -29.86
CA ILE A 147 15.09 -17.63 -30.45
C ILE A 147 14.71 -17.66 -31.93
N LEU A 148 13.53 -17.15 -32.31
CA LEU A 148 13.13 -16.98 -33.71
C LEU A 148 14.14 -16.15 -34.52
N SER A 149 14.67 -15.07 -33.94
CA SER A 149 15.64 -14.19 -34.63
C SER A 149 17.05 -14.78 -34.77
N GLU A 150 17.44 -15.70 -33.87
CA GLU A 150 18.73 -16.41 -33.89
C GLU A 150 18.68 -17.63 -34.81
N LEU A 151 17.57 -18.39 -34.81
CA LEU A 151 17.26 -19.45 -35.79
C LEU A 151 16.89 -18.90 -37.19
N ASN A 152 16.90 -17.57 -37.36
CA ASN A 152 16.54 -16.86 -38.60
C ASN A 152 15.15 -17.19 -39.17
N LEU A 153 14.22 -17.62 -38.32
CA LEU A 153 12.86 -18.00 -38.72
C LEU A 153 11.98 -16.75 -38.95
N PRO A 154 11.22 -16.68 -40.06
CA PRO A 154 10.41 -15.50 -40.38
C PRO A 154 9.16 -15.43 -39.48
N PHE A 155 9.02 -14.35 -38.71
CA PHE A 155 7.90 -14.19 -37.78
C PHE A 155 7.34 -12.77 -37.72
N ASN A 156 6.02 -12.68 -37.57
CA ASN A 156 5.30 -11.46 -37.20
C ASN A 156 5.02 -11.44 -35.70
N THR A 157 4.87 -10.24 -35.10
CA THR A 157 4.55 -10.10 -33.67
C THR A 157 3.28 -9.28 -33.45
N ILE A 158 2.21 -9.96 -33.02
CA ILE A 158 0.98 -9.30 -32.58
C ILE A 158 1.15 -8.92 -31.11
N PHE A 159 1.33 -7.62 -30.86
CA PHE A 159 1.26 -7.09 -29.50
C PHE A 159 -0.20 -6.90 -29.11
N LEU A 160 -0.67 -7.69 -28.15
CA LEU A 160 -1.98 -7.51 -27.50
C LEU A 160 -1.94 -6.28 -26.58
N ASP A 161 -3.09 -5.63 -26.39
CA ASP A 161 -3.33 -4.68 -25.31
C ASP A 161 -4.26 -5.28 -24.25
N PHE A 162 -3.80 -5.28 -23.00
CA PHE A 162 -4.50 -5.90 -21.88
C PHE A 162 -5.54 -4.99 -21.22
N ASN A 163 -5.54 -3.69 -21.55
CA ASN A 163 -6.54 -2.74 -21.06
C ASN A 163 -7.84 -2.89 -21.86
N ASP A 164 -7.72 -3.09 -23.17
CA ASP A 164 -8.83 -3.31 -24.11
C ASP A 164 -9.33 -4.77 -24.09
N GLY A 165 -8.70 -5.63 -23.27
CA GLY A 165 -9.15 -7.00 -23.00
C GLY A 165 -8.88 -8.02 -24.10
N GLU A 166 -8.06 -7.70 -25.10
CA GLU A 166 -7.86 -8.48 -26.33
C GLU A 166 -7.43 -9.94 -26.09
N GLN A 167 -6.72 -10.22 -24.98
CA GLN A 167 -6.36 -11.58 -24.56
C GLN A 167 -7.56 -12.45 -24.14
N ARG A 168 -8.76 -11.89 -24.09
CA ARG A 168 -10.04 -12.59 -23.83
C ARG A 168 -10.87 -12.80 -25.10
N ALA A 169 -10.37 -12.42 -26.28
CA ALA A 169 -11.03 -12.74 -27.55
C ALA A 169 -11.21 -14.27 -27.64
N PRO A 170 -12.44 -14.80 -27.88
CA PRO A 170 -12.70 -16.23 -27.78
C PRO A 170 -11.74 -17.09 -28.61
N GLU A 171 -11.41 -16.63 -29.81
CA GLU A 171 -10.51 -17.29 -30.76
C GLU A 171 -9.07 -17.38 -30.22
N PHE A 172 -8.61 -16.35 -29.49
CA PHE A 172 -7.33 -16.38 -28.81
C PHE A 172 -7.33 -17.32 -27.60
N VAL A 173 -8.44 -17.38 -26.85
CA VAL A 173 -8.57 -18.29 -25.70
C VAL A 173 -8.62 -19.75 -26.16
N THR A 174 -9.26 -20.05 -27.31
CA THR A 174 -9.23 -21.40 -27.91
C THR A 174 -7.82 -21.88 -28.20
N ILE A 175 -6.94 -21.03 -28.74
CA ILE A 175 -5.55 -21.40 -29.02
C ILE A 175 -4.61 -21.30 -27.79
N ASN A 176 -5.07 -20.65 -26.72
CA ASN A 176 -4.28 -20.37 -25.51
C ASN A 176 -5.20 -20.33 -24.27
N PRO A 177 -5.49 -21.48 -23.65
CA PRO A 177 -6.40 -21.56 -22.50
C PRO A 177 -5.96 -20.74 -21.28
N ASN A 178 -4.68 -20.40 -21.17
CA ASN A 178 -4.13 -19.57 -20.09
C ASN A 178 -4.43 -18.07 -20.31
N ALA A 179 -4.75 -17.64 -21.52
CA ALA A 179 -4.91 -16.23 -21.92
C ALA A 179 -3.70 -15.34 -21.56
N ARG A 180 -2.48 -15.93 -21.51
CA ARG A 180 -1.21 -15.24 -21.20
C ARG A 180 -0.23 -15.33 -22.36
N VAL A 181 0.57 -14.28 -22.54
CA VAL A 181 1.62 -14.24 -23.58
C VAL A 181 2.96 -14.76 -23.03
N PRO A 182 3.80 -15.41 -23.85
CA PRO A 182 3.66 -15.63 -25.29
C PRO A 182 2.72 -16.77 -25.68
N ALA A 183 2.11 -16.65 -26.85
CA ALA A 183 1.66 -17.78 -27.65
C ALA A 183 2.22 -17.66 -29.06
N LEU A 184 2.55 -18.78 -29.68
CA LEU A 184 3.07 -18.87 -31.05
C LEU A 184 2.12 -19.71 -31.89
N ILE A 185 1.76 -19.20 -33.08
CA ILE A 185 1.14 -19.97 -34.15
C ILE A 185 2.23 -20.31 -35.18
N ASP A 186 2.33 -21.58 -35.56
CA ASP A 186 3.12 -22.06 -36.69
C ASP A 186 2.20 -22.26 -37.90
N HIS A 187 2.27 -21.38 -38.88
CA HIS A 187 1.39 -21.40 -40.05
C HIS A 187 1.74 -22.54 -41.01
N TYR A 188 2.97 -23.04 -41.00
CA TYR A 188 3.39 -24.20 -41.81
C TYR A 188 2.78 -25.52 -41.31
N ASN A 189 2.35 -25.58 -40.05
CA ASN A 189 1.80 -26.77 -39.40
C ASN A 189 0.33 -26.54 -39.01
N GLU A 190 -0.54 -26.29 -39.99
CA GLU A 190 -2.01 -26.18 -39.82
C GLU A 190 -2.46 -25.15 -38.76
N ASN A 191 -1.68 -24.06 -38.57
CA ASN A 191 -1.86 -23.07 -37.50
C ASN A 191 -1.75 -23.66 -36.07
N THR A 192 -0.89 -24.67 -35.88
CA THR A 192 -0.57 -25.26 -34.57
C THR A 192 -0.17 -24.16 -33.58
N SER A 193 -0.85 -24.14 -32.43
CA SER A 193 -0.57 -23.18 -31.34
C SER A 193 0.24 -23.80 -30.21
N ILE A 194 1.24 -23.06 -29.73
CA ILE A 194 2.00 -23.39 -28.53
C ILE A 194 2.00 -22.16 -27.61
N TRP A 195 1.51 -22.32 -26.37
CA TRP A 195 1.14 -21.21 -25.49
C TRP A 195 1.98 -21.09 -24.19
N GLU A 196 3.09 -21.83 -24.07
CA GLU A 196 4.06 -21.62 -22.99
C GLU A 196 5.47 -21.36 -23.50
N SER A 197 6.17 -20.45 -22.83
CA SER A 197 7.46 -19.90 -23.24
C SER A 197 8.63 -20.88 -23.18
N GLY A 198 8.49 -22.00 -22.46
CA GLY A 198 9.42 -23.13 -22.54
C GLY A 198 9.06 -24.07 -23.70
N ALA A 199 7.79 -24.46 -23.80
CA ALA A 199 7.28 -25.34 -24.85
C ALA A 199 7.50 -24.78 -26.25
N ILE A 200 7.27 -23.48 -26.47
CA ILE A 200 7.55 -22.80 -27.75
C ILE A 200 9.03 -22.93 -28.13
N ILE A 201 9.94 -22.76 -27.17
CA ILE A 201 11.39 -22.80 -27.42
C ILE A 201 11.83 -24.23 -27.80
N LEU A 202 11.32 -25.23 -27.08
CA LEU A 202 11.57 -26.64 -27.38
C LEU A 202 10.98 -27.06 -28.73
N TYR A 203 9.77 -26.61 -29.06
CA TYR A 203 9.14 -26.83 -30.35
C TYR A 203 10.00 -26.27 -31.50
N LEU A 204 10.44 -25.01 -31.37
CA LEU A 204 11.23 -24.33 -32.41
C LEU A 204 12.57 -25.02 -32.69
N VAL A 205 13.34 -25.41 -31.67
CA VAL A 205 14.64 -26.08 -31.91
C VAL A 205 14.47 -27.50 -32.46
N ASN A 206 13.51 -28.28 -31.98
CA ASN A 206 13.29 -29.63 -32.51
C ASN A 206 12.74 -29.61 -33.94
N LYS A 207 11.88 -28.64 -34.28
CA LYS A 207 11.44 -28.40 -35.67
C LYS A 207 12.62 -27.95 -36.55
N PHE A 208 13.42 -26.99 -36.09
CA PHE A 208 14.59 -26.50 -36.83
C PHE A 208 15.58 -27.62 -37.18
N ILE A 209 15.91 -28.50 -36.22
CA ILE A 209 16.81 -29.65 -36.45
C ILE A 209 16.24 -30.60 -37.50
N LYS A 210 14.94 -30.90 -37.43
CA LYS A 210 14.26 -31.78 -38.39
C LYS A 210 14.26 -31.20 -39.82
N GLU A 211 14.19 -29.88 -39.96
CA GLU A 211 14.10 -29.20 -41.25
C GLU A 211 15.47 -28.80 -41.84
N ASN A 212 16.50 -28.63 -41.01
CA ASN A 212 17.84 -28.21 -41.43
C ASN A 212 18.84 -29.37 -41.32
N ASN A 213 18.45 -30.57 -41.79
CA ASN A 213 19.32 -31.76 -41.90
C ASN A 213 20.11 -32.14 -40.63
N GLY A 214 19.54 -31.92 -39.44
CA GLY A 214 20.18 -32.21 -38.16
C GLY A 214 20.92 -31.02 -37.52
N GLU A 215 20.92 -29.83 -38.10
CA GLU A 215 21.64 -28.66 -37.57
C GLU A 215 21.15 -28.26 -36.17
N CYS A 216 21.91 -28.61 -35.14
CA CYS A 216 21.58 -28.36 -33.73
C CYS A 216 21.90 -26.93 -33.26
N THR A 217 21.59 -25.91 -34.07
CA THR A 217 21.80 -24.51 -33.69
C THR A 217 20.96 -24.14 -32.45
N LEU A 218 21.65 -23.63 -31.42
CA LEU A 218 21.15 -23.39 -30.05
C LEU A 218 20.72 -24.64 -29.24
N TRP A 219 20.96 -25.86 -29.72
CA TRP A 219 20.51 -27.10 -29.09
C TRP A 219 21.62 -28.18 -29.14
N SER A 220 21.25 -29.45 -28.95
CA SER A 220 22.13 -30.62 -29.03
C SER A 220 21.38 -31.85 -29.52
N ASP A 221 22.06 -32.75 -30.23
CA ASP A 221 21.61 -34.11 -30.54
C ASP A 221 21.81 -35.07 -29.34
N ASN A 222 22.79 -34.78 -28.48
CA ASN A 222 23.13 -35.60 -27.32
C ASN A 222 22.10 -35.47 -26.19
N ILE A 223 21.41 -36.57 -25.86
CA ILE A 223 20.36 -36.62 -24.82
C ILE A 223 20.82 -36.15 -23.43
N ILE A 224 22.08 -36.38 -23.05
CA ILE A 224 22.63 -35.91 -21.77
C ILE A 224 22.75 -34.39 -21.79
N GLU A 225 23.23 -33.83 -22.89
CA GLU A 225 23.32 -32.37 -23.06
C GLU A 225 21.94 -31.73 -23.14
N GLN A 226 20.99 -32.33 -23.88
CA GLN A 226 19.58 -31.92 -23.88
C GLN A 226 18.99 -31.91 -22.46
N SER A 227 19.33 -32.86 -21.60
CA SER A 227 18.86 -32.89 -20.20
C SER A 227 19.41 -31.73 -19.37
N GLN A 228 20.64 -31.28 -19.65
CA GLN A 228 21.27 -30.11 -19.02
C GLN A 228 20.64 -28.80 -19.53
N ILE A 229 20.45 -28.66 -20.84
CA ILE A 229 19.78 -27.49 -21.45
C ILE A 229 18.33 -27.38 -20.91
N ASN A 230 17.61 -28.50 -20.83
CA ASN A 230 16.28 -28.56 -20.23
C ASN A 230 16.30 -28.17 -18.76
N SER A 231 17.23 -28.70 -17.96
CA SER A 231 17.35 -28.35 -16.53
C SER A 231 17.46 -26.84 -16.32
N TRP A 232 18.30 -26.15 -17.09
CA TRP A 232 18.43 -24.69 -17.03
C TRP A 232 17.19 -23.96 -17.57
N LEU A 233 16.57 -24.44 -18.66
CA LEU A 233 15.36 -23.85 -19.22
C LEU A 233 14.18 -23.93 -18.24
N PHE A 234 13.97 -25.08 -17.59
CA PHE A 234 12.93 -25.28 -16.58
C PHE A 234 13.23 -24.54 -15.28
N PHE A 235 14.49 -24.50 -14.82
CA PHE A 235 14.92 -23.66 -13.70
C PHE A 235 14.61 -22.18 -13.97
N GLN A 236 14.78 -21.71 -15.20
CA GLN A 236 14.45 -20.35 -15.58
C GLN A 236 12.93 -20.10 -15.65
N THR A 237 12.17 -20.96 -16.33
CA THR A 237 10.71 -20.75 -16.49
C THR A 237 9.93 -20.92 -15.19
N SER A 238 10.37 -21.76 -14.26
CA SER A 238 9.67 -22.03 -12.99
C SER A 238 10.26 -21.32 -11.78
N GLY A 239 11.59 -21.22 -11.67
CA GLY A 239 12.30 -20.65 -10.51
C GLY A 239 12.70 -19.18 -10.68
N HIS A 240 13.10 -18.76 -11.88
CA HIS A 240 13.60 -17.39 -12.12
C HIS A 240 12.49 -16.42 -12.50
N ALA A 241 11.82 -16.66 -13.63
CA ALA A 241 10.81 -15.77 -14.18
C ALA A 241 9.63 -15.51 -13.22
N PRO A 242 9.05 -16.53 -12.53
CA PRO A 242 7.94 -16.30 -11.60
C PRO A 242 8.38 -15.52 -10.37
N MET A 243 9.56 -15.78 -9.82
CA MET A 243 10.05 -15.08 -8.62
C MET A 243 10.38 -13.60 -8.92
N ILE A 244 10.89 -13.27 -10.12
CA ILE A 244 10.99 -11.88 -10.58
C ILE A 244 9.60 -11.27 -10.75
N GLY A 245 8.63 -12.03 -11.27
CA GLY A 245 7.22 -11.62 -11.36
C GLY A 245 6.62 -11.24 -10.00
N GLN A 246 6.77 -12.09 -8.99
CA GLN A 246 6.29 -11.81 -7.63
C GLN A 246 7.01 -10.63 -6.99
N ALA A 247 8.34 -10.54 -7.14
CA ALA A 247 9.14 -9.41 -6.65
C ALA A 247 8.72 -8.07 -7.30
N LEU A 248 8.35 -8.07 -8.58
CA LEU A 248 7.78 -6.91 -9.26
C LEU A 248 6.36 -6.59 -8.76
N HIS A 249 5.53 -7.61 -8.57
CA HIS A 249 4.14 -7.45 -8.11
C HIS A 249 4.07 -6.81 -6.73
N PHE A 250 4.68 -7.42 -5.70
CA PHE A 250 4.64 -6.89 -4.33
C PHE A 250 5.34 -5.53 -4.15
N ARG A 251 6.21 -5.14 -5.10
CA ARG A 251 6.95 -3.87 -5.07
C ARG A 251 6.24 -2.72 -5.79
N TYR A 252 5.42 -2.99 -6.80
CA TYR A 252 4.86 -1.96 -7.70
C TYR A 252 3.35 -2.04 -7.96
N PHE A 253 2.71 -3.20 -7.77
CA PHE A 253 1.35 -3.46 -8.26
C PHE A 253 0.39 -4.06 -7.23
N HIS A 254 0.89 -4.72 -6.17
CA HIS A 254 0.06 -5.19 -5.06
C HIS A 254 -0.55 -4.00 -4.30
N SER A 255 -1.84 -4.06 -3.99
CA SER A 255 -2.62 -2.96 -3.39
C SER A 255 -2.08 -2.48 -2.04
N VAL A 256 -1.55 -3.40 -1.23
CA VAL A 256 -0.94 -3.12 0.08
C VAL A 256 0.58 -3.34 -0.01
N PRO A 257 1.45 -2.39 0.41
CA PRO A 257 2.89 -2.63 0.41
C PRO A 257 3.31 -3.63 1.51
N VAL A 258 3.71 -4.85 1.14
CA VAL A 258 4.13 -5.93 2.05
C VAL A 258 5.66 -6.14 1.97
N PRO A 259 6.48 -5.57 2.89
CA PRO A 259 7.94 -5.58 2.75
C PRO A 259 8.55 -6.98 2.80
N SER A 260 8.04 -7.86 3.66
CA SER A 260 8.53 -9.24 3.80
C SER A 260 8.30 -10.09 2.54
N ALA A 261 7.22 -9.83 1.79
CA ALA A 261 6.99 -10.47 0.49
C ALA A 261 7.99 -9.94 -0.55
N VAL A 262 8.20 -8.62 -0.63
CA VAL A 262 9.23 -8.02 -1.51
C VAL A 262 10.60 -8.60 -1.21
N GLU A 263 11.01 -8.61 0.06
CA GLU A 263 12.30 -9.14 0.54
C GLU A 263 12.46 -10.62 0.16
N ARG A 264 11.50 -11.48 0.54
CA ARG A 264 11.45 -12.91 0.18
C ARG A 264 11.68 -13.16 -1.31
N TYR A 265 10.94 -12.48 -2.18
CA TYR A 265 11.06 -12.70 -3.62
C TYR A 265 12.31 -12.06 -4.21
N THR A 266 12.82 -10.93 -3.68
CA THR A 266 14.12 -10.40 -4.13
C THR A 266 15.29 -11.30 -3.74
N ASP A 267 15.26 -11.88 -2.53
CA ASP A 267 16.36 -12.72 -2.05
C ASP A 267 16.30 -14.14 -2.64
N GLU A 268 15.11 -14.65 -2.97
CA GLU A 268 14.99 -15.86 -3.79
C GLU A 268 15.53 -15.62 -5.21
N VAL A 269 15.25 -14.47 -5.84
CA VAL A 269 15.87 -14.14 -7.13
C VAL A 269 17.40 -13.99 -7.01
N ARG A 270 17.93 -13.43 -5.91
CA ARG A 270 19.38 -13.45 -5.64
C ARG A 270 19.93 -14.87 -5.51
N ARG A 271 19.24 -15.76 -4.79
CA ARG A 271 19.62 -17.17 -4.65
C ARG A 271 19.67 -17.86 -6.01
N VAL A 272 18.65 -17.64 -6.85
CA VAL A 272 18.57 -18.19 -8.21
C VAL A 272 19.71 -17.66 -9.09
N TYR A 273 19.99 -16.35 -9.10
CA TYR A 273 21.15 -15.81 -9.83
C TYR A 273 22.49 -16.32 -9.26
N GLY A 274 22.58 -16.58 -7.95
CA GLY A 274 23.76 -17.18 -7.33
C GLY A 274 24.08 -18.58 -7.87
N VAL A 275 23.07 -19.37 -8.22
CA VAL A 275 23.27 -20.68 -8.88
C VAL A 275 23.81 -20.50 -10.31
N VAL A 276 23.29 -19.52 -11.06
CA VAL A 276 23.77 -19.22 -12.43
C VAL A 276 25.20 -18.66 -12.40
N GLU A 277 25.50 -17.75 -11.46
CA GLU A 277 26.83 -17.18 -11.25
C GLU A 277 27.86 -18.26 -10.88
N MET A 278 27.51 -19.18 -9.98
CA MET A 278 28.38 -20.28 -9.57
C MET A 278 28.73 -21.18 -10.76
N ALA A 279 27.74 -21.59 -11.56
CA ALA A 279 27.97 -22.43 -12.74
C ALA A 279 28.80 -21.73 -13.84
N LEU A 280 28.61 -20.42 -14.05
CA LEU A 280 29.42 -19.65 -15.00
C LEU A 280 30.84 -19.39 -14.48
N ALA A 281 31.02 -19.25 -13.17
CA ALA A 281 32.34 -19.14 -12.54
C ALA A 281 33.12 -20.46 -12.63
N GLU A 282 32.49 -21.59 -12.35
CA GLU A 282 33.03 -22.95 -12.52
C GLU A 282 33.48 -23.20 -13.97
N ARG A 283 32.61 -22.88 -14.95
CA ARG A 283 32.95 -22.93 -16.39
C ARG A 283 34.15 -22.05 -16.74
N ARG A 284 34.29 -20.87 -16.12
CA ARG A 284 35.46 -19.99 -16.34
C ARG A 284 36.73 -20.53 -15.68
N GLU A 285 36.62 -21.11 -14.50
CA GLU A 285 37.75 -21.68 -13.76
C GLU A 285 38.36 -22.85 -14.55
N ALA A 286 37.52 -23.77 -15.03
CA ALA A 286 37.92 -24.85 -15.95
C ALA A 286 38.58 -24.29 -17.24
N LEU A 287 37.89 -23.40 -17.96
CA LEU A 287 38.40 -22.81 -19.21
C LEU A 287 39.76 -22.12 -19.03
N ILE A 288 40.00 -21.46 -17.90
CA ILE A 288 41.29 -20.82 -17.61
C ILE A 288 42.37 -21.86 -17.36
N MET A 289 42.08 -22.95 -16.65
CA MET A 289 43.05 -24.01 -16.37
C MET A 289 43.40 -24.82 -17.62
N ASP A 290 42.42 -25.15 -18.45
CA ASP A 290 42.62 -25.91 -19.70
C ASP A 290 43.44 -25.13 -20.74
N LEU A 291 43.37 -23.79 -20.72
CA LEU A 291 44.08 -22.90 -21.65
C LEU A 291 45.37 -22.28 -21.07
N ASP A 292 45.67 -22.49 -19.80
CA ASP A 292 46.82 -21.92 -19.07
C ASP A 292 47.37 -22.95 -18.05
N VAL A 293 47.59 -24.18 -18.54
CA VAL A 293 47.92 -25.38 -17.75
C VAL A 293 49.14 -25.17 -16.84
N GLU A 294 50.14 -24.43 -17.32
CA GLU A 294 51.36 -24.10 -16.56
C GLU A 294 51.06 -23.29 -15.30
N ASN A 295 50.01 -22.45 -15.31
CA ASN A 295 49.57 -21.62 -14.18
C ASN A 295 48.30 -22.16 -13.48
N ALA A 296 47.71 -23.27 -13.96
CA ALA A 296 46.47 -23.84 -13.43
C ALA A 296 46.50 -24.07 -11.92
N ALA A 297 47.62 -24.57 -11.39
CA ALA A 297 47.82 -24.78 -9.95
C ALA A 297 47.81 -23.47 -9.12
N ALA A 298 48.22 -22.34 -9.72
CA ALA A 298 48.21 -21.04 -9.04
C ALA A 298 46.81 -20.41 -9.01
N TYR A 299 45.99 -20.64 -10.05
CA TYR A 299 44.59 -20.26 -10.09
C TYR A 299 43.73 -21.10 -9.12
N SER A 300 43.85 -22.44 -9.14
CA SER A 300 43.04 -23.33 -8.29
C SER A 300 43.35 -23.20 -6.80
N ALA A 301 44.62 -22.94 -6.45
CA ALA A 301 45.01 -22.61 -5.08
C ALA A 301 44.55 -21.19 -4.64
N GLY A 302 43.96 -20.39 -5.54
CA GLY A 302 43.56 -19.01 -5.28
C GLY A 302 44.72 -18.05 -5.02
N THR A 303 45.96 -18.45 -5.36
CA THR A 303 47.17 -17.63 -5.16
C THR A 303 47.32 -16.57 -6.26
N THR A 304 46.91 -16.91 -7.49
CA THR A 304 46.77 -15.98 -8.62
C THR A 304 45.29 -15.74 -8.88
N PRO A 305 44.79 -14.49 -8.84
CA PRO A 305 43.40 -14.21 -9.21
C PRO A 305 43.12 -14.57 -10.67
N LEU A 306 42.00 -15.25 -10.94
CA LEU A 306 41.52 -15.58 -12.29
C LEU A 306 41.50 -14.35 -13.24
N SER A 307 41.35 -13.14 -12.70
CA SER A 307 41.41 -11.88 -13.44
C SER A 307 42.77 -11.50 -14.03
N GLN A 308 43.82 -12.29 -13.79
CA GLN A 308 45.11 -12.15 -14.49
C GLN A 308 45.19 -12.99 -15.76
N SER A 309 44.33 -14.01 -15.92
CA SER A 309 44.33 -14.85 -17.13
C SER A 309 43.88 -14.05 -18.35
N ARG A 310 44.57 -14.27 -19.47
CA ARG A 310 44.19 -13.75 -20.80
C ARG A 310 42.75 -14.12 -21.18
N TYR A 311 42.23 -15.23 -20.67
CA TYR A 311 40.91 -15.76 -20.99
C TYR A 311 39.82 -15.34 -19.99
N PHE A 312 40.12 -14.46 -19.03
CA PHE A 312 39.17 -14.03 -17.99
C PHE A 312 37.90 -13.37 -18.52
N ASP A 313 37.94 -12.71 -19.69
CA ASP A 313 36.75 -12.14 -20.33
C ASP A 313 36.20 -13.00 -21.48
N TYR A 314 36.74 -14.20 -21.74
CA TYR A 314 36.26 -15.08 -22.81
C TYR A 314 34.81 -15.55 -22.52
N PRO A 315 33.93 -15.67 -23.54
CA PRO A 315 32.56 -16.15 -23.32
C PRO A 315 32.56 -17.60 -22.82
N VAL A 316 31.88 -17.82 -21.70
CA VAL A 316 31.52 -19.14 -21.16
C VAL A 316 30.01 -19.28 -21.20
N TRP A 317 29.52 -20.52 -21.24
CA TRP A 317 28.10 -20.85 -21.45
C TRP A 317 27.67 -21.93 -20.45
N LEU A 318 26.38 -22.04 -20.17
CA LEU A 318 25.88 -22.97 -19.15
C LEU A 318 26.08 -24.45 -19.55
N VAL A 319 26.01 -24.73 -20.85
CA VAL A 319 26.06 -26.09 -21.40
C VAL A 319 26.86 -26.10 -22.71
N GLY A 320 27.70 -27.12 -22.90
CA GLY A 320 28.33 -27.45 -24.19
C GLY A 320 29.22 -26.37 -24.81
N ASP A 321 29.70 -25.43 -24.00
CA ASP A 321 30.64 -24.35 -24.31
C ASP A 321 30.26 -23.50 -25.54
N ARG A 322 28.96 -23.48 -25.87
CA ARG A 322 28.34 -22.69 -26.93
C ARG A 322 27.03 -22.05 -26.43
N ALA A 323 26.58 -20.99 -27.08
CA ALA A 323 25.30 -20.37 -26.76
C ALA A 323 24.14 -21.33 -27.09
N THR A 324 23.37 -21.73 -26.08
CA THR A 324 22.18 -22.56 -26.26
C THR A 324 20.89 -21.79 -25.94
N VAL A 325 19.74 -22.43 -26.14
CA VAL A 325 18.47 -21.88 -25.64
C VAL A 325 18.43 -21.75 -24.12
N ALA A 326 19.21 -22.52 -23.35
CA ALA A 326 19.30 -22.33 -21.90
C ALA A 326 19.76 -20.92 -21.58
N ASP A 327 20.87 -20.48 -22.20
CA ASP A 327 21.48 -19.17 -21.98
C ASP A 327 20.58 -18.02 -22.42
N LEU A 328 20.13 -18.07 -23.69
CA LEU A 328 19.30 -17.03 -24.29
C LEU A 328 17.97 -16.84 -23.56
N SER A 329 17.49 -17.88 -22.85
CA SER A 329 16.27 -17.82 -22.06
C SER A 329 16.29 -16.77 -20.94
N PHE A 330 17.46 -16.48 -20.35
CA PHE A 330 17.62 -15.52 -19.25
C PHE A 330 17.69 -14.06 -19.74
N VAL A 331 18.15 -13.81 -20.97
CA VAL A 331 18.46 -12.46 -21.49
C VAL A 331 17.34 -11.43 -21.27
N PRO A 332 16.05 -11.71 -21.55
CA PRO A 332 14.99 -10.72 -21.34
C PRO A 332 14.77 -10.36 -19.86
N TRP A 333 15.02 -11.30 -18.94
CA TRP A 333 14.86 -11.14 -17.50
C TRP A 333 16.06 -10.42 -16.87
N ASN A 334 17.27 -10.72 -17.35
CA ASN A 334 18.51 -10.02 -16.96
C ASN A 334 18.43 -8.50 -17.28
N ASN A 335 17.66 -8.12 -18.30
CA ASN A 335 17.40 -6.74 -18.69
C ASN A 335 16.28 -6.02 -17.88
N VAL A 336 15.64 -6.66 -16.90
CA VAL A 336 14.59 -6.05 -16.07
C VAL A 336 14.72 -6.27 -14.55
N VAL A 337 15.69 -7.09 -14.11
CA VAL A 337 15.93 -7.36 -12.68
C VAL A 337 16.43 -6.14 -11.90
N ASP A 338 17.01 -5.15 -12.59
CA ASP A 338 17.38 -3.84 -12.03
C ASP A 338 16.21 -3.16 -11.31
N ARG A 339 14.99 -3.36 -11.82
CA ARG A 339 13.74 -2.81 -11.27
C ARG A 339 13.42 -3.33 -9.88
N ILE A 340 13.86 -4.55 -9.52
CA ILE A 340 13.70 -5.09 -8.16
C ILE A 340 14.93 -4.82 -7.28
N GLY A 341 15.91 -4.06 -7.77
CA GLY A 341 17.09 -3.62 -7.00
C GLY A 341 18.19 -4.67 -6.91
N ILE A 342 18.31 -5.52 -7.93
CA ILE A 342 19.45 -6.43 -8.13
C ILE A 342 20.31 -5.86 -9.26
N ASN A 343 21.58 -5.65 -9.01
CA ASN A 343 22.55 -5.09 -9.94
C ASN A 343 23.54 -6.17 -10.38
N LEU A 344 23.23 -6.84 -11.50
CA LEU A 344 24.04 -7.94 -12.04
C LEU A 344 25.54 -7.59 -12.13
N LYS A 345 25.92 -6.37 -12.51
CA LYS A 345 27.34 -5.97 -12.62
C LYS A 345 28.12 -6.08 -11.29
N VAL A 346 27.43 -5.97 -10.15
CA VAL A 346 28.03 -5.89 -8.81
C VAL A 346 27.73 -7.14 -7.98
N GLU A 347 26.54 -7.71 -8.11
CA GLU A 347 26.13 -8.91 -7.37
C GLU A 347 26.50 -10.22 -8.09
N PHE A 348 26.58 -10.22 -9.43
CA PHE A 348 26.80 -11.42 -10.26
C PHE A 348 27.71 -11.12 -11.50
N PRO A 349 29.02 -10.91 -11.29
CA PRO A 349 29.98 -10.54 -12.36
C PRO A 349 29.98 -11.43 -13.61
N GLU A 350 29.91 -12.75 -13.48
CA GLU A 350 29.93 -13.68 -14.60
C GLU A 350 28.60 -13.68 -15.37
N VAL A 351 27.46 -13.68 -14.67
CA VAL A 351 26.13 -13.44 -15.27
C VAL A 351 26.13 -12.11 -16.03
N TYR A 352 26.81 -11.07 -15.52
CA TYR A 352 26.94 -9.80 -16.24
C TYR A 352 27.79 -9.93 -17.52
N LYS A 353 28.96 -10.57 -17.49
CA LYS A 353 29.79 -10.81 -18.69
C LYS A 353 29.01 -11.60 -19.75
N TRP A 354 28.43 -12.73 -19.36
CA TRP A 354 27.60 -13.63 -20.17
C TRP A 354 26.40 -12.90 -20.79
N THR A 355 25.67 -12.12 -19.99
CA THR A 355 24.59 -11.24 -20.50
C THR A 355 25.10 -10.23 -21.52
N LYS A 356 26.30 -9.66 -21.33
CA LYS A 356 26.89 -8.73 -22.30
C LYS A 356 27.33 -9.42 -23.59
N TYR A 357 27.75 -10.68 -23.56
CA TYR A 357 27.99 -11.44 -24.80
C TYR A 357 26.71 -11.71 -25.57
N MET A 358 25.65 -12.21 -24.93
CA MET A 358 24.37 -12.42 -25.59
C MET A 358 23.77 -11.10 -26.14
N MET A 359 23.82 -10.01 -25.36
CA MET A 359 23.32 -8.70 -25.79
C MET A 359 24.12 -8.03 -26.92
N ARG A 360 25.29 -8.56 -27.31
CA ARG A 360 26.04 -8.13 -28.50
C ARG A 360 25.61 -8.86 -29.78
N ARG A 361 24.90 -10.00 -29.68
CA ARG A 361 24.53 -10.82 -30.85
C ARG A 361 23.57 -10.03 -31.76
N PRO A 362 23.80 -9.97 -33.09
CA PRO A 362 22.96 -9.19 -34.00
C PRO A 362 21.48 -9.61 -33.95
N ALA A 363 21.19 -10.90 -33.79
CA ALA A 363 19.83 -11.44 -33.70
C ALA A 363 19.12 -11.04 -32.40
N VAL A 364 19.75 -11.18 -31.23
CA VAL A 364 19.24 -10.59 -29.95
C VAL A 364 18.95 -9.09 -30.10
N ILE A 365 19.85 -8.34 -30.75
CA ILE A 365 19.65 -6.91 -31.00
C ILE A 365 18.44 -6.67 -31.92
N ARG A 366 18.27 -7.44 -33.01
CA ARG A 366 17.09 -7.35 -33.90
C ARG A 366 15.80 -7.55 -33.12
N ALA A 367 15.68 -8.66 -32.37
CA ALA A 367 14.49 -9.01 -31.58
C ALA A 367 14.10 -7.90 -30.57
N LEU A 368 15.09 -7.32 -29.88
CA LEU A 368 14.85 -6.33 -28.83
C LEU A 368 14.58 -4.90 -29.34
N ARG A 369 14.73 -4.61 -30.65
CA ARG A 369 14.45 -3.26 -31.22
C ARG A 369 13.04 -2.75 -30.87
N ALA A 370 12.02 -3.62 -30.92
CA ALA A 370 10.64 -3.24 -30.58
C ALA A 370 10.48 -2.86 -29.09
N SER A 371 11.16 -3.57 -28.19
CA SER A 371 11.22 -3.27 -26.75
C SER A 371 11.87 -1.91 -26.49
N ILE A 372 13.04 -1.66 -27.09
CA ILE A 372 13.81 -0.42 -26.93
C ILE A 372 13.01 0.80 -27.41
N LYS A 373 12.31 0.70 -28.54
CA LYS A 373 11.45 1.75 -29.10
C LYS A 373 10.19 2.03 -28.25
N PHE A 374 9.76 1.07 -27.43
CA PHE A 374 8.64 1.25 -26.49
C PHE A 374 9.08 1.89 -25.16
N PHE A 375 10.20 1.45 -24.59
CA PHE A 375 10.69 2.00 -23.32
C PHE A 375 11.21 3.44 -23.43
N SER A 376 11.82 3.82 -24.57
CA SER A 376 12.19 5.21 -24.89
C SER A 376 10.96 6.14 -24.91
N ARG A 377 9.98 5.85 -25.76
CA ARG A 377 8.69 6.58 -25.83
C ARG A 377 7.96 6.65 -24.49
N SER A 378 8.03 5.59 -23.69
CA SER A 378 7.44 5.57 -22.34
C SER A 378 8.17 6.48 -21.34
N ARG A 379 9.50 6.57 -21.45
CA ARG A 379 10.34 7.51 -20.66
C ARG A 379 10.05 8.96 -21.05
N GLU A 380 9.94 9.24 -22.35
CA GLU A 380 9.56 10.56 -22.90
C GLU A 380 8.16 10.99 -22.41
N ARG A 381 7.15 10.11 -22.49
CA ARG A 381 5.79 10.37 -21.97
C ARG A 381 5.82 10.72 -20.48
N ARG A 382 6.60 10.01 -19.65
CA ARG A 382 6.78 10.32 -18.22
C ARG A 382 7.47 11.67 -17.98
N VAL A 383 8.47 12.04 -18.79
CA VAL A 383 9.14 13.37 -18.72
C VAL A 383 8.18 14.49 -19.16
N LYS A 384 7.40 14.28 -20.22
CA LYS A 384 6.41 15.25 -20.73
C LYS A 384 5.31 15.51 -19.71
N LYS A 385 4.77 14.45 -19.06
CA LYS A 385 3.79 14.59 -17.96
C LYS A 385 4.36 15.37 -16.77
N LYS A 386 5.59 15.08 -16.33
CA LYS A 386 6.27 15.87 -15.27
C LYS A 386 6.49 17.33 -15.65
N ARG A 387 6.82 17.65 -16.91
CA ARG A 387 6.93 19.04 -17.40
C ARG A 387 5.56 19.76 -17.40
N GLN A 388 4.49 19.08 -17.79
CA GLN A 388 3.13 19.65 -17.75
C GLN A 388 2.70 19.94 -16.30
N GLU A 389 2.97 19.01 -15.37
CA GLU A 389 2.74 19.19 -13.92
C GLU A 389 3.42 20.45 -13.37
N GLN A 390 4.73 20.58 -13.63
CA GLN A 390 5.52 21.76 -13.23
C GLN A 390 5.02 23.06 -13.87
N THR A 391 4.48 23.00 -15.09
CA THR A 391 3.92 24.17 -15.78
C THR A 391 2.58 24.57 -15.17
N ARG A 392 1.73 23.61 -14.79
CA ARG A 392 0.46 23.84 -14.09
C ARG A 392 0.69 24.48 -12.71
N VAL A 393 1.67 23.97 -11.95
CA VAL A 393 2.09 24.52 -10.65
C VAL A 393 2.73 25.91 -10.78
N LYS A 394 3.45 26.21 -11.89
CA LYS A 394 3.91 27.58 -12.16
C LYS A 394 2.77 28.55 -12.44
N LYS A 395 1.78 28.16 -13.26
CA LYS A 395 0.59 28.99 -13.53
C LYS A 395 -0.20 29.28 -12.25
N SER A 396 -0.52 28.28 -11.42
CA SER A 396 -1.26 28.52 -10.18
C SER A 396 -0.51 29.41 -9.18
N ARG A 397 0.83 29.33 -9.11
CA ARG A 397 1.64 30.29 -8.33
C ARG A 397 1.60 31.71 -8.88
N GLN A 398 1.53 31.89 -10.20
CA GLN A 398 1.35 33.22 -10.82
C GLN A 398 -0.03 33.80 -10.54
N GLU A 399 -1.09 32.98 -10.63
CA GLU A 399 -2.45 33.35 -10.22
C GLU A 399 -2.50 33.82 -8.77
N GLN A 400 -1.93 33.02 -7.85
CA GLN A 400 -1.87 33.36 -6.42
C GLN A 400 -1.05 34.62 -6.11
N THR A 401 -0.01 34.94 -6.88
CA THR A 401 0.74 36.19 -6.71
C THR A 401 0.01 37.40 -7.28
N ARG A 402 -0.78 37.22 -8.36
CA ARG A 402 -1.65 38.28 -8.91
C ARG A 402 -2.78 38.64 -7.92
N VAL A 403 -3.45 37.63 -7.36
CA VAL A 403 -4.47 37.81 -6.31
C VAL A 403 -3.88 38.47 -5.06
N LYS A 404 -2.67 38.06 -4.62
CA LYS A 404 -1.99 38.71 -3.49
C LYS A 404 -1.64 40.18 -3.75
N LYS A 405 -1.26 40.57 -4.97
CA LYS A 405 -1.03 41.98 -5.31
C LYS A 405 -2.31 42.82 -5.21
N SER A 406 -3.42 42.37 -5.79
CA SER A 406 -4.70 43.11 -5.71
C SER A 406 -5.16 43.33 -4.25
N ARG A 407 -5.03 42.31 -3.38
CA ARG A 407 -5.28 42.47 -1.93
C ARG A 407 -4.32 43.42 -1.22
N GLN A 408 -3.06 43.53 -1.67
CA GLN A 408 -2.10 44.51 -1.14
C GLN A 408 -2.37 45.94 -1.61
N GLU A 409 -3.00 46.13 -2.77
CA GLU A 409 -3.42 47.45 -3.26
C GLU A 409 -4.70 47.93 -2.56
N GLN A 410 -5.68 47.04 -2.36
CA GLN A 410 -6.87 47.32 -1.51
C GLN A 410 -6.46 47.68 -0.06
N THR A 411 -5.66 46.86 0.60
CA THR A 411 -5.21 47.15 1.98
C THR A 411 -4.25 48.34 2.11
N ARG A 412 -3.77 48.92 1.00
CA ARG A 412 -3.09 50.23 1.00
C ARG A 412 -4.06 51.40 0.95
N ALA A 413 -5.18 51.27 0.23
CA ALA A 413 -6.23 52.27 0.23
C ALA A 413 -6.86 52.40 1.63
N ASP A 414 -7.15 51.29 2.30
CA ASP A 414 -7.76 51.29 3.64
C ASP A 414 -6.82 51.90 4.69
N LYS A 415 -5.53 51.54 4.67
CA LYS A 415 -4.54 52.08 5.63
C LYS A 415 -4.39 53.59 5.60
N SER A 416 -4.64 54.24 4.46
CA SER A 416 -4.62 55.71 4.36
C SER A 416 -5.68 56.42 5.23
N LYS A 417 -6.69 55.67 5.73
CA LYS A 417 -7.75 56.21 6.61
C LYS A 417 -7.48 55.97 8.11
N GLU A 418 -6.66 54.98 8.46
CA GLU A 418 -6.37 54.62 9.86
C GLU A 418 -5.15 55.37 10.44
N GLU A 419 -4.32 55.96 9.58
CA GLU A 419 -3.04 56.62 9.94
C GLU A 419 -3.21 58.00 10.63
N LYS A 420 -4.23 58.14 11.49
CA LYS A 420 -4.52 59.36 12.27
C LYS A 420 -4.67 59.16 13.79
N THR A 421 -4.52 57.93 14.31
CA THR A 421 -4.65 57.67 15.76
C THR A 421 -3.57 56.77 16.35
N ARG A 422 -2.90 57.31 17.38
CA ARG A 422 -2.03 56.67 18.40
C ARG A 422 -0.70 56.02 17.94
N ALA A 423 0.38 56.65 18.41
CA ALA A 423 1.60 55.96 18.79
C ALA A 423 1.48 55.32 20.18
N ASP A 424 2.40 54.38 20.47
CA ASP A 424 3.16 54.19 21.74
C ASP A 424 3.27 52.71 22.23
N LYS A 425 4.49 52.34 22.65
CA LYS A 425 4.96 51.16 23.43
C LYS A 425 4.48 49.73 23.11
N SER A 426 5.25 49.10 22.21
CA SER A 426 6.10 47.91 22.51
C SER A 426 5.52 46.71 23.30
N ARG A 427 5.11 45.66 22.57
CA ARG A 427 5.21 44.24 23.00
C ARG A 427 5.26 43.34 21.74
N PRO A 428 6.00 42.22 21.69
CA PRO A 428 5.96 41.33 20.53
C PRO A 428 4.60 40.64 20.42
N GLU A 429 3.94 40.77 19.27
CA GLU A 429 2.59 40.25 19.06
C GLU A 429 2.55 38.72 18.90
N MET A 430 1.61 38.09 19.61
CA MET A 430 1.37 36.64 19.59
C MET A 430 0.04 36.33 18.92
N SER A 431 0.05 36.09 17.61
CA SER A 431 -1.13 35.60 16.88
C SER A 431 -0.77 34.57 15.81
N SER A 432 -0.14 33.46 16.21
CA SER A 432 -0.26 32.23 15.42
C SER A 432 -1.71 31.78 15.44
N GLU A 433 -2.31 31.64 14.26
CA GLU A 433 -3.63 31.05 14.09
C GLU A 433 -3.65 29.62 14.66
N PHE A 434 -4.75 29.24 15.32
CA PHE A 434 -4.87 27.90 15.90
C PHE A 434 -5.37 26.95 14.81
N ILE A 435 -4.62 25.89 14.51
CA ILE A 435 -4.81 25.07 13.29
C ILE A 435 -6.18 24.37 13.20
N LEU A 436 -6.87 24.24 14.33
CA LEU A 436 -8.22 23.66 14.44
C LEU A 436 -9.34 24.72 14.46
N GLY A 437 -9.03 25.99 14.19
CA GLY A 437 -9.99 27.10 14.20
C GLY A 437 -10.27 27.72 15.58
N PRO A 438 -11.05 28.81 15.63
CA PRO A 438 -11.27 29.59 16.83
C PRO A 438 -12.09 28.86 17.91
N ASP A 439 -13.01 27.98 17.52
CA ASP A 439 -13.88 27.28 18.47
C ASP A 439 -13.18 26.14 19.20
N ALA A 440 -12.39 25.35 18.47
CA ALA A 440 -11.47 24.40 19.08
C ALA A 440 -10.47 25.12 20.02
N ARG A 441 -10.01 26.33 19.67
CA ARG A 441 -9.16 27.15 20.56
C ARG A 441 -9.89 27.53 21.86
N ARG A 442 -11.14 28.01 21.76
CA ARG A 442 -11.99 28.35 22.92
C ARG A 442 -12.24 27.13 23.81
N GLN A 443 -12.60 25.99 23.23
CA GLN A 443 -12.81 24.74 23.96
C GLN A 443 -11.51 24.23 24.61
N THR A 444 -10.36 24.32 23.92
CA THR A 444 -9.04 23.97 24.50
C THR A 444 -8.75 24.80 25.75
N GLN A 445 -8.96 26.13 25.68
CA GLN A 445 -8.75 27.00 26.84
C GLN A 445 -9.72 26.68 27.99
N LYS A 446 -10.98 26.33 27.71
CA LYS A 446 -11.97 25.89 28.72
C LYS A 446 -11.51 24.60 29.43
N SER A 447 -11.19 23.56 28.66
CA SER A 447 -10.76 22.26 29.19
C SER A 447 -9.44 22.35 29.96
N LEU A 448 -8.46 23.14 29.48
CA LEU A 448 -7.20 23.37 30.22
C LEU A 448 -7.40 24.13 31.53
N ARG A 449 -8.34 25.10 31.59
CA ARG A 449 -8.66 25.81 32.84
C ARG A 449 -9.33 24.89 33.87
N ALA A 450 -10.32 24.10 33.44
CA ALA A 450 -11.00 23.13 34.30
C ALA A 450 -10.02 22.07 34.86
N LEU A 451 -9.19 21.48 33.99
CA LEU A 451 -8.15 20.53 34.40
C LEU A 451 -7.19 21.15 35.43
N LYS A 452 -6.70 22.38 35.18
CA LYS A 452 -5.81 23.08 36.11
C LYS A 452 -6.45 23.45 37.45
N GLN A 453 -7.75 23.71 37.49
CA GLN A 453 -8.46 23.96 38.74
C GLN A 453 -8.52 22.68 39.59
N HIS A 454 -8.99 21.59 39.00
CA HIS A 454 -9.08 20.29 39.67
C HIS A 454 -7.73 19.81 40.21
N LEU A 455 -6.63 20.02 39.47
CA LEU A 455 -5.27 19.66 39.90
C LEU A 455 -4.70 20.52 41.04
N LYS A 456 -5.24 21.73 41.27
CA LYS A 456 -4.92 22.52 42.47
C LYS A 456 -5.64 21.99 43.71
N GLU A 457 -6.90 21.61 43.55
CA GLU A 457 -7.74 21.06 44.62
C GLU A 457 -7.20 19.71 45.11
N THR A 458 -6.60 18.91 44.23
CA THR A 458 -5.95 17.63 44.56
C THR A 458 -4.45 17.74 44.90
N THR A 459 -3.96 18.90 45.36
CA THR A 459 -2.57 19.22 45.79
C THR A 459 -1.42 18.96 44.80
N ASN A 460 -1.67 18.42 43.60
CA ASN A 460 -0.64 17.99 42.65
C ASN A 460 -0.26 19.13 41.66
N VAL A 461 0.23 20.25 42.21
CA VAL A 461 0.40 21.54 41.51
C VAL A 461 1.36 21.47 40.32
N HIS A 462 2.40 20.64 40.38
CA HIS A 462 3.37 20.43 39.28
C HIS A 462 3.07 19.16 38.46
N SER A 463 1.78 18.80 38.34
CA SER A 463 1.31 17.72 37.47
C SER A 463 1.74 17.93 36.01
N LEU A 464 2.09 16.84 35.34
CA LEU A 464 2.42 16.83 33.92
C LEU A 464 1.15 16.62 33.07
N ILE A 465 0.90 17.53 32.11
CA ILE A 465 -0.26 17.48 31.22
C ILE A 465 0.09 16.79 29.91
N TYR A 466 -0.78 15.88 29.50
CA TYR A 466 -0.72 15.09 28.29
C TYR A 466 -1.83 15.47 27.29
N LEU A 467 -1.46 15.69 26.04
CA LEU A 467 -2.37 15.74 24.90
C LEU A 467 -2.57 14.32 24.37
N THR A 468 -3.83 13.89 24.31
CA THR A 468 -4.24 12.55 23.87
C THR A 468 -4.96 12.69 22.54
N ILE A 469 -4.44 12.05 21.48
CA ILE A 469 -4.98 12.10 20.12
C ILE A 469 -5.39 10.69 19.72
N ASN A 470 -6.67 10.50 19.42
CA ASN A 470 -7.19 9.29 18.79
C ASN A 470 -6.99 9.40 17.27
N VAL A 471 -6.52 8.33 16.62
CA VAL A 471 -6.09 8.39 15.21
C VAL A 471 -6.90 7.41 14.36
N LYS A 472 -7.63 7.91 13.35
CA LYS A 472 -8.42 7.05 12.44
C LYS A 472 -7.53 6.17 11.55
N THR A 473 -6.26 6.54 11.33
CA THR A 473 -5.32 5.88 10.40
C THR A 473 -4.04 5.34 11.05
N LYS A 474 -3.54 4.21 10.54
CA LYS A 474 -2.26 3.58 10.93
C LYS A 474 -1.03 4.43 10.59
N LEU A 475 -0.09 4.61 11.52
CA LEU A 475 1.05 5.55 11.39
C LEU A 475 2.43 4.90 11.20
N ALA A 476 2.58 3.62 11.51
CA ALA A 476 3.74 2.81 11.16
C ALA A 476 3.31 1.45 10.61
N LYS A 477 4.03 0.96 9.59
CA LYS A 477 3.72 -0.34 8.95
C LYS A 477 3.86 -1.52 9.92
N SER A 478 4.88 -1.47 10.77
CA SER A 478 5.22 -2.43 11.82
C SER A 478 5.51 -1.72 13.14
N LYS A 479 5.74 -2.48 14.22
CA LYS A 479 5.91 -1.97 15.59
C LYS A 479 7.27 -1.28 15.80
N ASP A 480 7.34 -0.01 15.39
CA ASP A 480 8.49 0.88 15.52
C ASP A 480 8.60 1.42 16.96
N TYR A 481 9.52 0.83 17.74
CA TYR A 481 9.81 1.26 19.11
C TYR A 481 10.71 2.50 19.21
N LYS A 482 10.91 3.29 18.13
CA LYS A 482 11.72 4.51 18.16
C LYS A 482 10.87 5.74 18.48
N PRO A 483 11.08 6.43 19.62
CA PRO A 483 10.39 7.69 19.90
C PRO A 483 10.75 8.75 18.86
N ARG A 484 9.73 9.43 18.33
CA ARG A 484 9.87 10.51 17.35
C ARG A 484 9.67 11.85 18.05
N VAL A 485 10.71 12.66 18.07
CA VAL A 485 10.69 13.99 18.72
C VAL A 485 9.82 14.95 17.91
N VAL A 486 9.01 15.74 18.62
CA VAL A 486 8.08 16.75 18.11
C VAL A 486 8.49 18.10 18.71
N PRO A 487 9.02 19.04 17.92
CA PRO A 487 9.54 20.31 18.43
C PRO A 487 8.42 21.18 19.01
N LEU A 488 8.64 21.72 20.21
CA LEU A 488 7.72 22.62 20.90
C LEU A 488 8.28 24.05 20.96
N THR A 489 7.44 25.07 20.99
CA THR A 489 7.85 26.45 21.24
C THR A 489 8.30 26.62 22.70
N TYR A 490 7.46 26.22 23.66
CA TYR A 490 7.80 26.24 25.08
C TYR A 490 8.40 24.90 25.50
N LYS A 491 9.70 24.89 25.81
CA LYS A 491 10.45 23.67 26.10
C LYS A 491 10.04 23.05 27.43
N LEU A 492 9.80 21.73 27.44
CA LEU A 492 9.35 20.98 28.63
C LEU A 492 10.36 21.09 29.78
N ASP A 493 11.63 20.77 29.51
CA ASP A 493 12.67 20.79 30.53
C ASP A 493 14.08 21.05 29.97
N LYS A 494 15.10 21.07 30.85
CA LYS A 494 16.52 21.26 30.54
C LYS A 494 17.31 20.00 30.89
N VAL A 495 18.39 19.72 30.15
CA VAL A 495 19.24 18.52 30.34
C VAL A 495 19.70 18.32 31.81
N PRO A 496 20.15 19.34 32.56
CA PRO A 496 20.58 19.16 33.96
C PRO A 496 19.47 18.79 34.96
N ASN A 497 18.20 18.90 34.56
CA ASN A 497 17.04 18.67 35.43
C ASN A 497 16.50 17.23 35.35
N LYS A 498 17.20 16.32 34.67
CA LYS A 498 16.73 14.95 34.38
C LYS A 498 17.82 13.93 34.64
N SER A 499 17.48 12.81 35.25
CA SER A 499 18.41 11.68 35.32
C SER A 499 18.43 10.92 33.99
N ILE A 500 19.59 10.95 33.32
CA ILE A 500 19.78 10.37 31.99
C ILE A 500 20.83 9.26 32.08
N SER A 501 20.48 8.05 31.61
CA SER A 501 21.47 6.97 31.41
C SER A 501 21.69 6.71 29.93
N LEU A 502 22.97 6.54 29.56
CA LEU A 502 23.41 6.29 28.19
C LEU A 502 23.81 4.83 28.00
N ILE A 503 23.21 4.18 27.00
CA ILE A 503 23.59 2.82 26.59
C ILE A 503 24.43 2.91 25.32
N THR A 504 25.69 2.44 25.39
CA THR A 504 26.71 2.56 24.35
C THR A 504 27.01 1.22 23.67
N LYS A 505 27.50 1.28 22.42
CA LYS A 505 28.23 0.17 21.79
C LYS A 505 29.48 -0.17 22.66
N ASP A 506 29.87 -1.44 22.71
CA ASP A 506 31.16 -1.83 23.30
C ASP A 506 32.34 -1.43 22.39
N PRO A 507 33.50 -1.00 22.93
CA PRO A 507 33.77 -0.70 24.33
C PRO A 507 33.20 0.68 24.74
N SER A 508 32.68 0.80 25.97
CA SER A 508 32.10 2.06 26.46
C SER A 508 33.10 3.19 26.68
N ASN A 509 34.39 2.86 26.88
CA ASN A 509 35.41 3.77 27.37
C ASN A 509 35.59 4.96 26.40
N VAL A 510 35.79 4.67 25.10
CA VAL A 510 35.94 5.68 24.03
C VAL A 510 34.82 6.73 24.01
N TYR A 511 33.60 6.35 24.42
CA TYR A 511 32.48 7.27 24.57
C TYR A 511 32.52 8.00 25.91
N ARG A 512 32.78 7.30 27.01
CA ARG A 512 32.88 7.86 28.37
C ARG A 512 33.97 8.93 28.46
N ASP A 513 35.15 8.67 27.92
CA ASP A 513 36.33 9.51 28.06
C ASP A 513 36.14 10.87 27.33
N VAL A 514 35.33 10.89 26.26
CA VAL A 514 34.95 12.12 25.53
C VAL A 514 33.74 12.82 26.16
N LEU A 515 32.76 12.05 26.64
CA LEU A 515 31.50 12.60 27.17
C LEU A 515 31.66 13.15 28.60
N LEU A 516 32.56 12.57 29.40
CA LEU A 516 32.89 12.97 30.77
C LEU A 516 34.25 13.70 30.85
N ALA A 517 34.82 14.13 29.72
CA ALA A 517 35.98 15.01 29.73
C ALA A 517 35.64 16.32 30.46
N LYS A 518 36.62 16.89 31.16
CA LYS A 518 36.50 18.22 31.77
C LYS A 518 36.17 19.27 30.69
N ASP A 519 35.29 20.21 31.02
CA ASP A 519 34.81 21.28 30.15
C ASP A 519 34.00 20.75 28.94
N SER A 520 33.56 19.49 28.99
CA SER A 520 32.71 18.87 27.97
C SER A 520 31.25 19.27 28.15
N PRO A 521 30.49 19.59 27.09
CA PRO A 521 29.06 19.91 27.20
C PRO A 521 28.22 18.81 27.86
N THR A 522 28.70 17.56 27.85
CA THR A 522 28.02 16.40 28.45
C THR A 522 28.57 15.97 29.81
N GLU A 523 29.54 16.68 30.38
CA GLU A 523 30.29 16.28 31.59
C GLU A 523 29.38 15.84 32.74
N TYR A 524 28.32 16.61 33.01
CA TYR A 524 27.31 16.34 34.04
C TYR A 524 25.95 15.92 33.46
N SER A 525 25.90 15.44 32.22
CA SER A 525 24.64 15.11 31.50
C SER A 525 24.22 13.64 31.58
N PHE A 526 24.98 12.78 32.27
CA PHE A 526 24.70 11.35 32.37
C PHE A 526 24.94 10.81 33.79
N ASN A 527 23.93 10.16 34.37
CA ASN A 527 24.03 9.44 35.64
C ASN A 527 24.87 8.17 35.49
N GLU A 528 24.68 7.43 34.39
CA GLU A 528 25.48 6.24 34.09
C GLU A 528 25.70 6.07 32.57
N ILE A 529 26.91 5.62 32.20
CA ILE A 529 27.26 5.21 30.84
C ILE A 529 27.50 3.70 30.84
N ILE A 530 26.55 2.95 30.28
CA ILE A 530 26.44 1.49 30.31
C ILE A 530 26.85 0.92 28.94
N SER A 531 27.78 -0.02 28.89
CA SER A 531 28.10 -0.79 27.68
C SER A 531 27.04 -1.84 27.37
N LEU A 532 26.79 -2.17 26.09
CA LEU A 532 25.87 -3.24 25.69
C LEU A 532 26.17 -4.60 26.37
N LYS A 533 27.45 -4.99 26.55
CA LYS A 533 27.81 -6.19 27.33
C LYS A 533 27.32 -6.13 28.77
N ARG A 534 27.57 -5.02 29.47
CA ARG A 534 27.10 -4.80 30.85
C ARG A 534 25.56 -4.81 30.94
N LEU A 535 24.86 -4.20 29.98
CA LEU A 535 23.40 -4.25 29.93
C LEU A 535 22.88 -5.69 29.77
N LYS A 536 23.50 -6.51 28.90
CA LYS A 536 23.18 -7.95 28.74
C LYS A 536 23.48 -8.81 29.98
N SER A 537 24.34 -8.32 30.88
CA SER A 537 24.56 -8.94 32.20
C SER A 537 23.48 -8.47 33.20
N MET A 538 23.20 -7.16 33.26
CA MET A 538 22.17 -6.58 34.12
C MET A 538 20.77 -7.14 33.83
N SER A 539 20.43 -7.41 32.57
CA SER A 539 19.12 -7.95 32.18
C SER A 539 18.83 -9.34 32.74
N LYS A 540 19.85 -10.13 33.08
CA LYS A 540 19.68 -11.43 33.76
C LYS A 540 19.19 -11.28 35.21
N HIS A 541 19.33 -10.10 35.81
CA HIS A 541 18.99 -9.84 37.20
C HIS A 541 17.87 -8.79 37.27
N HIS A 542 16.61 -9.25 37.31
CA HIS A 542 15.42 -8.39 37.22
C HIS A 542 15.45 -7.15 38.15
N LYS A 543 15.98 -7.29 39.37
CA LYS A 543 16.18 -6.17 40.32
C LYS A 543 17.02 -5.02 39.76
N LEU A 544 18.02 -5.29 38.91
CA LEU A 544 18.87 -4.28 38.27
C LEU A 544 18.14 -3.55 37.13
N LEU A 545 17.24 -4.22 36.40
CA LEU A 545 16.37 -3.55 35.43
C LEU A 545 15.33 -2.65 36.12
N ILE A 546 14.74 -3.09 37.24
CA ILE A 546 13.87 -2.23 38.06
C ILE A 546 14.65 -1.00 38.55
N LYS A 547 15.89 -1.17 39.03
CA LYS A 547 16.76 -0.08 39.47
C LYS A 547 17.00 0.92 38.33
N LEU A 548 17.45 0.45 37.17
CA LEU A 548 17.67 1.25 35.96
C LEU A 548 16.41 2.03 35.53
N TYR A 549 15.23 1.40 35.57
CA TYR A 549 13.94 2.02 35.24
C TYR A 549 13.52 3.11 36.25
N LYS A 550 13.76 2.89 37.55
CA LYS A 550 13.36 3.83 38.60
C LYS A 550 14.27 5.05 38.68
N GLU A 551 15.58 4.86 38.66
CA GLU A 551 16.57 5.92 38.90
C GLU A 551 16.75 6.91 37.74
N ASN A 552 16.39 6.51 36.51
CA ASN A 552 16.60 7.31 35.30
C ASN A 552 15.28 7.76 34.69
N ASP A 553 15.05 9.07 34.60
CA ASP A 553 13.92 9.65 33.89
C ASP A 553 13.91 9.27 32.41
N ILE A 554 15.10 9.28 31.78
CA ILE A 554 15.27 9.11 30.34
C ILE A 554 16.41 8.11 30.07
N LEU A 555 16.11 7.07 29.29
CA LEU A 555 17.13 6.24 28.67
C LEU A 555 17.45 6.75 27.27
N VAL A 556 18.75 6.90 26.99
CA VAL A 556 19.29 7.32 25.70
C VAL A 556 20.27 6.25 25.22
N VAL A 557 20.27 5.94 23.92
CA VAL A 557 20.96 4.78 23.37
C VAL A 557 21.59 5.08 22.02
N ASP A 558 22.74 4.48 21.77
CA ASP A 558 23.33 4.43 20.44
C ASP A 558 22.38 3.79 19.41
N ASN A 559 21.99 4.53 18.38
CA ASN A 559 21.12 4.05 17.30
C ASN A 559 21.65 2.76 16.64
N ARG A 560 22.95 2.46 16.72
CA ARG A 560 23.56 1.26 16.14
C ARG A 560 23.24 -0.04 16.89
N ILE A 561 22.87 0.03 18.17
CA ILE A 561 22.52 -1.14 18.99
C ILE A 561 21.00 -1.31 19.20
N GLN A 562 20.18 -0.40 18.64
CA GLN A 562 18.72 -0.37 18.76
C GLN A 562 18.06 -1.76 18.66
N LYS A 563 18.49 -2.57 17.68
CA LYS A 563 17.88 -3.88 17.37
C LYS A 563 17.95 -4.91 18.49
N PHE A 564 18.89 -4.76 19.44
CA PHE A 564 19.05 -5.70 20.56
C PHE A 564 18.22 -5.30 21.80
N LEU A 565 17.74 -4.05 21.86
CA LEU A 565 17.13 -3.51 23.08
C LEU A 565 15.75 -4.11 23.45
N PRO A 566 14.86 -4.49 22.50
CA PRO A 566 13.57 -5.09 22.85
C PRO A 566 13.71 -6.41 23.64
N GLU A 567 14.70 -7.22 23.27
CA GLU A 567 15.06 -8.49 23.93
C GLU A 567 15.68 -8.24 25.31
N ILE A 568 16.63 -7.31 25.41
CA ILE A 568 17.43 -7.09 26.63
C ILE A 568 16.66 -6.34 27.73
N LEU A 569 15.87 -5.32 27.36
CA LEU A 569 15.11 -4.51 28.32
C LEU A 569 13.74 -5.12 28.64
N GLY A 570 13.18 -5.93 27.72
CA GLY A 570 11.93 -6.64 27.92
C GLY A 570 10.69 -5.72 28.08
N PRO A 571 9.54 -6.28 28.48
CA PRO A 571 8.27 -5.55 28.50
C PRO A 571 8.26 -4.35 29.46
N MET A 572 9.09 -4.33 30.52
CA MET A 572 9.13 -3.26 31.52
C MET A 572 9.29 -1.85 30.91
N PHE A 573 10.08 -1.71 29.83
CA PHE A 573 10.34 -0.42 29.19
C PHE A 573 9.39 -0.12 28.02
N TYR A 574 8.88 -1.14 27.33
CA TYR A 574 8.08 -1.01 26.10
C TYR A 574 6.56 -1.18 26.29
N GLN A 575 6.11 -1.84 27.35
CA GLN A 575 4.70 -2.01 27.69
C GLN A 575 4.13 -0.69 28.23
N LYS A 576 2.88 -0.36 27.85
CA LYS A 576 2.23 0.93 28.18
C LYS A 576 3.03 2.19 27.80
N LYS A 577 4.00 2.09 26.87
CA LYS A 577 4.80 3.20 26.29
C LYS A 577 5.61 4.06 27.31
N LYS A 578 5.81 3.62 28.56
CA LYS A 578 6.20 4.51 29.69
C LYS A 578 7.62 5.09 29.66
N LYS A 579 8.68 4.28 29.47
CA LYS A 579 10.09 4.74 29.43
C LYS A 579 10.86 4.08 28.27
N VAL A 580 10.34 4.23 27.05
CA VAL A 580 10.99 3.69 25.84
C VAL A 580 12.28 4.48 25.54
N PRO A 581 13.43 3.83 25.27
CA PRO A 581 14.69 4.54 25.08
C PRO A 581 14.75 5.36 23.79
N TYR A 582 15.40 6.52 23.85
CA TYR A 582 15.65 7.40 22.70
C TYR A 582 16.92 6.99 21.95
N MET A 583 16.91 7.09 20.61
CA MET A 583 18.06 6.74 19.76
C MET A 583 18.84 7.99 19.36
N ILE A 584 20.13 8.04 19.69
CA ILE A 584 21.06 9.11 19.28
C ILE A 584 22.20 8.58 18.40
N GLN A 585 22.88 9.51 17.73
CA GLN A 585 24.14 9.30 17.02
C GLN A 585 25.30 9.88 17.83
N MET A 586 26.35 9.08 18.08
CA MET A 586 27.49 9.51 18.90
C MET A 586 28.34 10.61 18.23
N ALA A 587 28.40 10.65 16.90
CA ALA A 587 29.05 11.70 16.13
C ALA A 587 28.20 12.09 14.90
N LYS A 588 28.47 13.26 14.32
CA LYS A 588 27.78 13.72 13.11
C LYS A 588 28.04 12.74 11.95
N PRO A 589 27.01 12.45 11.12
CA PRO A 589 27.18 11.68 9.90
C PRO A 589 27.97 12.50 8.88
N GLU A 590 29.26 12.19 8.76
CA GLU A 590 30.18 12.91 7.89
C GLU A 590 29.76 12.78 6.41
N PRO A 591 29.61 13.88 5.66
CA PRO A 591 29.37 13.82 4.21
C PRO A 591 30.49 13.10 3.46
N SER A 592 31.73 13.19 3.97
CA SER A 592 32.85 12.36 3.50
C SER A 592 32.56 10.89 3.75
N LEU A 593 32.17 10.46 4.96
CA LEU A 593 31.87 9.05 5.24
C LEU A 593 30.66 8.50 4.48
N ARG A 594 29.67 9.29 4.05
CA ARG A 594 28.65 8.78 3.12
C ARG A 594 29.22 8.51 1.72
N ARG A 595 30.09 9.38 1.21
CA ARG A 595 30.78 9.19 -0.07
C ARG A 595 31.90 8.14 0.02
N GLN A 596 32.66 8.09 1.10
CA GLN A 596 33.75 7.15 1.37
C GLN A 596 33.25 5.78 1.83
N GLN A 597 32.09 5.62 2.48
CA GLN A 597 31.51 4.28 2.62
C GLN A 597 31.01 3.75 1.27
N GLN A 598 30.58 4.62 0.34
CA GLN A 598 30.28 4.23 -1.04
C GLN A 598 31.54 4.02 -1.89
N GLN A 599 32.61 4.79 -1.69
CA GLN A 599 33.86 4.73 -2.47
C GLN A 599 34.89 3.74 -1.92
N GLN A 600 34.99 3.52 -0.60
CA GLN A 600 35.78 2.43 -0.02
C GLN A 600 35.11 1.07 -0.24
N GLN A 601 33.78 0.99 -0.33
CA GLN A 601 33.10 -0.18 -0.91
C GLN A 601 33.35 -0.36 -2.42
N GLN A 602 33.99 0.61 -3.09
CA GLN A 602 34.44 0.54 -4.49
C GLN A 602 35.98 0.53 -4.64
N GLN A 603 36.75 0.68 -3.56
CA GLN A 603 38.23 0.82 -3.59
C GLN A 603 38.99 0.03 -2.50
N GLN A 604 38.29 -0.62 -1.56
CA GLN A 604 38.86 -1.62 -0.65
C GLN A 604 38.13 -2.95 -0.80
N GLN A 605 38.26 -3.56 -1.97
CA GLN A 605 37.91 -4.97 -2.19
C GLN A 605 38.94 -5.75 -3.01
N GLN A 606 40.20 -5.29 -2.99
CA GLN A 606 41.37 -6.14 -3.15
C GLN A 606 42.21 -6.01 -1.87
N GLN A 607 42.80 -7.11 -1.41
CA GLN A 607 43.57 -7.23 -0.15
C GLN A 607 42.86 -6.81 1.16
N GLN A 608 41.89 -7.61 1.63
CA GLN A 608 41.87 -8.19 3.01
C GLN A 608 40.61 -9.04 3.25
N LEU A 609 40.61 -10.30 2.79
CA LEU A 609 39.53 -11.27 2.99
C LEU A 609 39.88 -12.44 3.93
N ARG A 610 40.67 -12.18 4.98
CA ARG A 610 40.77 -13.06 6.16
C ARG A 610 40.38 -12.42 7.50
N ILE A 611 40.05 -11.12 7.58
CA ILE A 611 39.65 -10.45 8.84
C ILE A 611 38.45 -9.49 8.69
N SER A 612 37.26 -9.98 8.33
CA SER A 612 36.05 -9.13 8.32
C SER A 612 34.70 -9.77 8.72
N LYS A 613 34.65 -11.02 9.20
CA LYS A 613 33.41 -11.62 9.78
C LYS A 613 32.98 -11.07 11.16
N GLN A 614 33.66 -10.05 11.71
CA GLN A 614 33.33 -9.48 13.05
C GLN A 614 33.24 -7.94 13.14
N ASN A 615 33.69 -7.15 12.16
CA ASN A 615 34.07 -5.74 12.41
C ASN A 615 33.28 -4.65 11.64
N LYS A 616 32.00 -4.89 11.32
CA LYS A 616 31.15 -3.96 10.53
C LYS A 616 30.62 -2.73 11.31
N LEU A 617 31.37 -2.26 12.32
CA LEU A 617 30.93 -1.24 13.31
C LEU A 617 32.03 -0.27 13.81
N LYS A 618 33.18 -0.17 13.11
CA LYS A 618 34.37 0.63 13.49
C LYS A 618 34.25 2.17 13.38
N ASP A 619 33.05 2.76 13.52
CA ASP A 619 32.93 4.22 13.69
C ASP A 619 32.80 4.55 15.18
N ASP A 620 33.92 4.55 15.90
CA ASP A 620 33.95 4.80 17.36
C ASP A 620 34.14 6.29 17.70
N ARG A 621 33.87 7.20 16.75
CA ARG A 621 33.92 8.65 16.98
C ARG A 621 32.78 9.11 17.90
N CYS A 622 33.10 10.08 18.76
CA CYS A 622 32.14 10.76 19.63
C CYS A 622 32.29 12.29 19.49
N ASP A 623 31.19 13.03 19.38
CA ASP A 623 31.12 14.49 19.38
C ASP A 623 30.18 14.92 20.51
N ALA A 624 30.75 15.29 21.67
CA ALA A 624 29.98 15.70 22.84
C ALA A 624 29.07 16.91 22.58
N LYS A 625 29.46 17.84 21.69
CA LYS A 625 28.62 18.99 21.30
C LYS A 625 27.38 18.52 20.51
N TYR A 626 27.54 17.52 19.65
CA TYR A 626 26.42 16.91 18.91
C TYR A 626 25.55 15.97 19.76
N VAL A 627 26.13 15.22 20.69
CA VAL A 627 25.37 14.43 21.67
C VAL A 627 24.55 15.36 22.56
N TYR A 628 25.14 16.41 23.12
CA TYR A 628 24.41 17.39 23.93
C TYR A 628 23.30 18.11 23.15
N ALA A 629 23.54 18.45 21.87
CA ALA A 629 22.49 19.02 21.01
C ALA A 629 21.29 18.06 20.82
N GLN A 630 21.55 16.76 20.69
CA GLN A 630 20.49 15.73 20.65
C GLN A 630 19.79 15.59 22.03
N LEU A 631 20.53 15.58 23.14
CA LEU A 631 19.94 15.57 24.49
C LEU A 631 19.02 16.79 24.71
N LYS A 632 19.50 18.00 24.38
CA LYS A 632 18.70 19.23 24.47
C LYS A 632 17.44 19.17 23.61
N SER A 633 17.49 18.47 22.47
CA SER A 633 16.32 18.20 21.64
C SER A 633 15.39 17.12 22.21
N ILE A 634 15.90 16.11 22.90
CA ILE A 634 15.09 15.03 23.51
C ILE A 634 14.41 15.52 24.79
N VAL A 635 15.12 16.26 25.64
CA VAL A 635 14.64 16.72 26.96
C VAL A 635 13.73 17.95 26.82
N GLY A 636 14.06 18.88 25.92
CA GLY A 636 13.30 20.12 25.76
C GLY A 636 12.01 19.99 24.95
N ASN A 637 11.82 18.90 24.20
CA ASN A 637 10.67 18.73 23.33
C ASN A 637 9.83 17.51 23.75
N THR A 638 8.65 17.35 23.18
CA THR A 638 7.84 16.14 23.39
C THR A 638 8.19 15.05 22.36
N SER A 639 7.65 13.85 22.55
CA SER A 639 7.80 12.76 21.59
C SER A 639 6.57 11.86 21.56
N TYR A 640 6.48 11.04 20.52
CA TYR A 640 5.49 9.98 20.41
C TYR A 640 6.10 8.71 19.82
N LEU A 641 5.42 7.59 20.07
CA LEU A 641 5.66 6.33 19.37
C LEU A 641 4.57 6.16 18.31
N PRO A 642 4.92 5.91 17.04
CA PRO A 642 3.95 5.75 15.98
C PRO A 642 3.12 4.48 16.19
N THR A 643 1.85 4.55 15.80
CA THR A 643 0.84 3.52 16.05
C THR A 643 0.70 2.55 14.88
N VAL A 644 0.28 1.31 15.17
CA VAL A 644 0.27 0.20 14.19
C VAL A 644 -1.16 -0.24 13.85
N ASN A 645 -2.12 0.08 14.71
CA ASN A 645 -3.54 -0.21 14.49
C ASN A 645 -4.30 1.12 14.24
N PRO A 646 -5.32 1.14 13.38
CA PRO A 646 -6.35 2.18 13.43
C PRO A 646 -6.98 2.24 14.84
N GLY A 647 -7.38 3.43 15.30
CA GLY A 647 -7.93 3.63 16.65
C GLY A 647 -6.90 3.63 17.79
N ASP A 648 -5.64 3.23 17.54
CA ASP A 648 -4.56 3.35 18.54
C ASP A 648 -4.40 4.82 19.01
N VAL A 649 -4.30 4.98 20.33
CA VAL A 649 -4.13 6.30 20.96
C VAL A 649 -2.67 6.74 21.02
N ILE A 650 -2.40 8.00 20.67
CA ILE A 650 -1.15 8.69 20.99
C ILE A 650 -1.35 9.57 22.22
N SER A 651 -0.41 9.54 23.16
CA SER A 651 -0.29 10.50 24.26
C SER A 651 1.04 11.22 24.14
N LEU A 652 1.03 12.56 24.14
CA LEU A 652 2.21 13.42 24.07
C LEU A 652 2.23 14.38 25.27
N LYS A 653 3.40 14.60 25.88
CA LYS A 653 3.58 15.61 26.94
C LYS A 653 3.49 17.02 26.34
N ILE A 654 2.76 17.95 26.94
CA ILE A 654 2.62 19.34 26.41
C ILE A 654 3.09 20.44 27.37
N GLY A 655 3.21 20.16 28.66
CA GLY A 655 3.67 21.09 29.69
C GLY A 655 3.14 20.70 31.06
N TYR A 656 3.27 21.58 32.04
CA TYR A 656 2.92 21.32 33.44
C TYR A 656 1.69 22.13 33.88
N ALA A 657 1.02 21.70 34.95
CA ALA A 657 -0.24 22.30 35.41
C ALA A 657 -0.08 23.68 36.04
N ASP A 658 1.12 24.07 36.47
CA ASP A 658 1.49 25.42 36.87
C ASP A 658 1.59 26.40 35.68
N TRP A 659 2.04 25.95 34.51
CA TRP A 659 2.24 26.79 33.31
C TRP A 659 0.98 27.54 32.84
N GLU A 660 1.14 28.77 32.36
CA GLU A 660 0.06 29.57 31.74
C GLU A 660 -0.68 28.80 30.64
N THR A 661 -2.01 28.94 30.60
CA THR A 661 -2.88 28.24 29.64
C THR A 661 -2.47 28.50 28.19
N ASP A 662 -2.01 29.71 27.86
CA ASP A 662 -1.63 30.04 26.47
C ASP A 662 -0.27 29.46 26.06
N LYS A 663 0.63 29.15 27.01
CA LYS A 663 1.87 28.37 26.75
C LYS A 663 1.51 26.92 26.41
N LEU A 664 0.60 26.32 27.17
CA LEU A 664 0.07 24.98 26.91
C LEU A 664 -0.69 24.93 25.57
N LEU A 665 -1.54 25.92 25.29
CA LEU A 665 -2.27 26.06 24.03
C LEU A 665 -1.34 26.19 22.81
N THR A 666 -0.25 26.95 22.94
CA THR A 666 0.76 27.07 21.88
C THR A 666 1.45 25.72 21.62
N ASN A 667 1.85 25.02 22.68
CA ASN A 667 2.45 23.68 22.54
C ASN A 667 1.48 22.63 21.96
N ILE A 668 0.18 22.72 22.23
CA ILE A 668 -0.84 21.92 21.53
C ILE A 668 -0.86 22.24 20.03
N ASN A 669 -0.86 23.54 19.68
CA ASN A 669 -0.84 23.98 18.28
C ASN A 669 0.42 23.50 17.55
N ASP A 670 1.59 23.55 18.20
CA ASP A 670 2.86 23.04 17.68
C ASP A 670 2.81 21.53 17.38
N VAL A 671 2.30 20.73 18.33
CA VAL A 671 2.18 19.27 18.16
C VAL A 671 1.29 18.93 16.96
N ILE A 672 0.12 19.55 16.87
CA ILE A 672 -0.86 19.25 15.82
C ILE A 672 -0.34 19.74 14.47
N SER A 673 0.22 20.95 14.41
CA SER A 673 0.88 21.49 13.21
C SER A 673 2.04 20.61 12.74
N TYR A 674 2.85 20.05 13.66
CA TYR A 674 3.95 19.16 13.30
C TYR A 674 3.47 17.80 12.78
N LEU A 675 2.40 17.25 13.34
CA LEU A 675 1.84 15.97 12.90
C LEU A 675 1.11 16.09 11.55
N VAL A 676 0.53 17.25 11.23
CA VAL A 676 -0.27 17.50 10.02
C VAL A 676 0.54 18.07 8.85
N ASP A 677 1.42 19.06 9.07
CA ASP A 677 2.07 19.79 7.98
C ASP A 677 3.09 18.92 7.23
N GLU A 678 2.85 18.70 5.93
CA GLU A 678 3.67 17.86 5.06
C GLU A 678 5.16 18.24 5.04
N LYS A 679 5.52 19.49 5.35
CA LYS A 679 6.93 19.95 5.36
C LYS A 679 7.79 19.22 6.40
N TYR A 680 7.20 18.58 7.39
CA TYR A 680 7.91 17.81 8.42
C TYR A 680 8.12 16.32 8.07
N ARG A 681 7.66 15.86 6.90
CA ARG A 681 7.92 14.49 6.43
C ARG A 681 9.43 14.23 6.30
N PRO A 682 9.92 13.03 6.65
CA PRO A 682 9.16 11.81 6.95
C PRO A 682 8.87 11.58 8.46
N VAL A 683 9.13 12.56 9.33
CA VAL A 683 8.97 12.38 10.79
C VAL A 683 7.62 12.91 11.25
N GLY A 684 7.33 14.19 10.98
CA GLY A 684 5.99 14.78 11.06
C GLY A 684 5.27 14.73 9.72
N GLY A 685 4.17 15.48 9.57
CA GLY A 685 3.35 15.48 8.35
C GLY A 685 2.76 14.10 7.99
N ILE A 686 2.43 13.31 9.01
CA ILE A 686 1.93 11.93 8.91
C ILE A 686 0.42 11.82 9.09
N LEU A 687 -0.25 12.90 9.51
CA LEU A 687 -1.70 13.02 9.59
C LEU A 687 -2.22 13.97 8.51
N VAL A 688 -3.52 13.85 8.22
CA VAL A 688 -4.33 14.87 7.54
C VAL A 688 -5.36 15.34 8.57
N LEU A 689 -5.82 16.59 8.51
CA LEU A 689 -6.80 17.13 9.47
C LEU A 689 -8.07 16.25 9.55
N ASP A 690 -8.57 15.80 8.40
CA ASP A 690 -9.77 14.96 8.29
C ASP A 690 -9.59 13.56 8.93
N ASN A 691 -8.35 13.13 9.17
CA ASN A 691 -7.99 11.86 9.82
C ASN A 691 -7.64 12.00 11.31
N LEU A 692 -7.70 13.22 11.87
CA LEU A 692 -7.62 13.44 13.30
C LEU A 692 -8.95 13.00 13.94
N GLY A 693 -8.89 12.03 14.85
CA GLY A 693 -10.02 11.68 15.69
C GLY A 693 -10.16 12.64 16.88
N SER A 694 -10.95 12.24 17.88
CA SER A 694 -11.15 13.06 19.07
C SER A 694 -9.84 13.36 19.82
N ILE A 695 -9.73 14.60 20.29
CA ILE A 695 -8.56 15.13 21.00
C ILE A 695 -8.97 15.40 22.45
N HIS A 696 -8.15 14.99 23.41
CA HIS A 696 -8.40 15.17 24.84
C HIS A 696 -7.13 15.65 25.57
N VAL A 697 -7.30 16.33 26.71
CA VAL A 697 -6.20 16.69 27.63
C VAL A 697 -6.41 16.04 29.00
N LYS A 698 -5.33 15.60 29.64
CA LYS A 698 -5.35 14.93 30.96
C LYS A 698 -4.04 15.05 31.73
N SER A 699 -4.10 14.79 33.03
CA SER A 699 -2.95 14.47 33.88
C SER A 699 -2.69 12.95 33.90
N GLU A 700 -1.82 12.47 34.79
CA GLU A 700 -1.59 11.03 34.99
C GLU A 700 -2.78 10.35 35.69
N ASP A 701 -3.38 11.03 36.68
CA ASP A 701 -4.47 10.49 37.53
C ASP A 701 -5.82 11.22 37.34
N SER A 702 -5.99 12.02 36.27
CA SER A 702 -7.23 12.78 36.02
C SER A 702 -8.14 12.16 34.97
N ILE A 703 -9.42 12.55 35.02
CA ILE A 703 -10.36 12.41 33.90
C ILE A 703 -9.78 13.11 32.65
N SER A 704 -10.11 12.58 31.47
CA SER A 704 -9.71 13.15 30.17
C SER A 704 -10.77 14.14 29.69
N LEU A 705 -10.38 15.39 29.44
CA LEU A 705 -11.30 16.46 29.01
C LEU A 705 -11.17 16.73 27.51
N THR A 706 -12.29 16.71 26.80
CA THR A 706 -12.33 16.86 25.34
C THR A 706 -11.93 18.27 24.89
N VAL A 707 -11.07 18.32 23.88
CA VAL A 707 -10.58 19.51 23.17
C VAL A 707 -11.29 19.63 21.82
N VAL A 708 -11.40 18.51 21.09
CA VAL A 708 -12.20 18.37 19.86
C VAL A 708 -12.92 17.02 19.95
N ALA A 709 -14.25 17.06 19.78
CA ALA A 709 -15.07 15.86 19.69
C ALA A 709 -14.77 15.12 18.37
N ALA A 710 -15.12 13.83 18.30
CA ALA A 710 -15.23 13.20 16.99
C ALA A 710 -16.43 13.82 16.25
N ALA A 711 -16.36 13.92 14.92
CA ALA A 711 -17.59 14.03 14.14
C ALA A 711 -18.44 12.78 14.41
N GLU A 712 -19.73 12.97 14.64
CA GLU A 712 -20.67 11.87 14.81
C GLU A 712 -20.79 11.12 13.48
N GLU A 713 -20.39 9.84 13.50
CA GLU A 713 -20.65 8.92 12.40
C GLU A 713 -22.05 8.36 12.63
N GLU A 714 -22.97 8.64 11.70
CA GLU A 714 -24.33 8.10 11.75
C GLU A 714 -24.25 6.57 11.82
N GLN A 715 -24.85 6.00 12.88
CA GLN A 715 -24.83 4.57 13.07
C GLN A 715 -25.87 3.95 12.14
N GLU A 716 -25.40 3.36 11.03
CA GLU A 716 -26.20 2.37 10.31
C GLU A 716 -26.53 1.25 11.30
N GLU A 717 -27.81 1.16 11.68
CA GLU A 717 -28.31 0.05 12.49
C GLU A 717 -28.12 -1.25 11.70
N THR A 718 -27.07 -2.01 12.03
CA THR A 718 -26.93 -3.38 11.56
C THR A 718 -28.05 -4.20 12.18
N LYS A 719 -29.18 -4.29 11.47
CA LYS A 719 -30.21 -5.28 11.76
C LYS A 719 -29.55 -6.65 11.84
N ILE A 720 -29.76 -7.29 12.98
CA ILE A 720 -29.47 -8.70 13.13
C ILE A 720 -30.65 -9.40 12.45
N ASP A 721 -30.48 -9.74 11.18
CA ASP A 721 -31.38 -10.67 10.51
C ASP A 721 -31.08 -12.07 11.09
N GLU A 722 -31.79 -12.40 12.18
CA GLU A 722 -31.87 -13.76 12.69
C GLU A 722 -32.67 -14.62 11.70
N ASP A 723 -31.99 -15.23 10.72
CA ASP A 723 -32.54 -16.44 10.12
C ASP A 723 -31.51 -17.39 9.50
N ASN A 724 -31.83 -18.69 9.57
CA ASN A 724 -31.22 -19.82 8.87
C ASN A 724 -29.68 -20.01 9.00
N SER A 725 -29.32 -20.74 10.05
CA SER A 725 -28.34 -21.82 9.91
C SER A 725 -28.68 -22.77 8.75
N ASP A 726 -27.72 -23.08 7.87
CA ASP A 726 -27.43 -24.48 7.48
C ASP A 726 -26.08 -24.66 6.75
N PHE A 727 -25.63 -25.91 6.66
CA PHE A 727 -24.55 -26.50 5.84
C PHE A 727 -23.06 -26.19 6.10
N ASP A 728 -22.32 -27.26 6.43
CA ASP A 728 -20.86 -27.42 6.29
C ASP A 728 -20.44 -27.60 4.81
N PHE A 729 -19.24 -27.11 4.44
CA PHE A 729 -18.12 -27.93 3.91
C PHE A 729 -16.78 -27.17 3.80
#